data_AF-A0A0D3HJM8-F1
#
_entry.id   AF-A0A0D3HJM8-F1
#
_cell.length_a   1.000
_cell.length_b   1.000
_cell.length_c   1.000
_cell.angle_alpha   90.00
_cell.angle_beta   90.00
_cell.angle_gamma   90.00
#
_symmetry.space_group_name_H-M   'P 1'
#
loop_
_entity.id
_entity.type
_entity.pdbx_description
1 polymer ?
#
loop_
_entity_poly.entity_id
_entity_poly.type
_entity_poly.pdbx_seq_one_letter_code
_entity_poly.pdbx_strand_id
1 'polypeptide(L)'
;MNTFGRRSNTWSARMNRVLDLHRPLGSTVARHCSVAPDILSLRTLVGGSNRITRIQRGLGEKAAKHSSDIYSSPDTQGTDKIASGGASSTRSSTPPDSPGFLSISAEFRSAPAMGELGALQSIVYHRGSLRLLDQRKLPLEVDYIDVKCSGDGWNAIRDMVVRGAPAIAIAAALALAVEVSGLEDFTATPAEAAAFVSEKLEYLVSSRPTAVNLSDAATKLRSLVSRTAETAKDAKAIFQAYIDAAETMLVDDVSDNKAIGSHGAEFLKQKLEVSKDISVLTHCNTGSLATAGYGTALGVIRALHSGGILEKAFCTETRPFNQGSRLTAFELVHDKVPATLIADSAAAALMKSGCIQAVIVGADRIAANGDTANKIGTYNLAISAKHHSVQFYVAAPITSIDLSLPSGEQIVIEERSPNELLNSEGGLGKQVAASGISVWNPAFDVTPANLITAIITEKGVITKSDADETFNIKDFIQSAKLCTSSMSAGLSGSSAIICAALSCLLDFYNVRHLIKVEIRPNIILDAEKELGIVAGLQDRVAQVYGGLVYMDFGKEHMDTLGHGVYTPLDINLLPPLHLIYADNPSDSGKVHSTVRQRWLDGEEFIISSMEEVARLALDGRKALLDKNYRELARLMNRNFDLRRQMFGDDVIGTVNIKMVEAARSVGAAAKFTGSGGAVVALCPDGEAQVLLLEKVCRDAGFLVQRIQVAPSPLPLTEGNPPF
;
A
#
# COMPACT_ATOMS: atom_id res chain seq x y z
N MET A 1 -12.54 -10.21 -9.02
CA MET A 1 -13.22 -8.93 -9.33
C MET A 1 -14.67 -9.05 -9.82
N ASN A 2 -15.13 -10.17 -10.41
CA ASN A 2 -16.47 -10.26 -11.04
C ASN A 2 -17.71 -10.42 -10.12
N THR A 3 -17.56 -10.43 -8.79
CA THR A 3 -18.69 -10.57 -7.84
C THR A 3 -19.16 -9.25 -7.21
N PHE A 4 -18.33 -8.19 -7.20
CA PHE A 4 -18.71 -6.89 -6.63
C PHE A 4 -19.61 -6.05 -7.56
N GLY A 5 -19.37 -6.08 -8.87
CA GLY A 5 -20.09 -5.26 -9.86
C GLY A 5 -21.59 -5.55 -10.02
N ARG A 6 -22.12 -6.62 -9.42
CA ARG A 6 -23.57 -6.91 -9.40
C ARG A 6 -24.30 -6.38 -8.17
N ARG A 7 -23.61 -5.97 -7.09
CA ARG A 7 -24.23 -5.44 -5.85
C ARG A 7 -24.23 -3.90 -5.76
N SER A 8 -23.40 -3.19 -6.53
CA SER A 8 -23.43 -1.72 -6.60
C SER A 8 -24.70 -1.16 -7.26
N ASN A 9 -25.22 -1.85 -8.29
CA ASN A 9 -26.44 -1.43 -9.00
C ASN A 9 -27.71 -1.49 -8.13
N THR A 10 -27.72 -2.30 -7.06
CA THR A 10 -28.83 -2.33 -6.10
C THR A 10 -28.81 -1.18 -5.09
N TRP A 11 -27.63 -0.61 -4.80
CA TRP A 11 -27.48 0.55 -3.90
C TRP A 11 -27.94 1.84 -4.58
N SER A 12 -27.44 2.14 -5.78
CA SER A 12 -27.84 3.33 -6.54
C SER A 12 -29.34 3.34 -6.88
N ALA A 13 -29.94 2.18 -7.21
CA ALA A 13 -31.37 2.04 -7.48
C ALA A 13 -32.28 1.99 -6.23
N ARG A 14 -31.71 2.05 -5.01
CA ARG A 14 -32.46 2.20 -3.75
C ARG A 14 -32.28 3.58 -3.11
N MET A 15 -31.11 4.22 -3.26
CA MET A 15 -30.88 5.62 -2.85
C MET A 15 -31.97 6.55 -3.44
N ASN A 16 -32.27 6.38 -4.74
CA ASN A 16 -33.33 7.14 -5.41
C ASN A 16 -34.74 6.87 -4.85
N ARG A 17 -35.00 5.69 -4.28
CA ARG A 17 -36.30 5.36 -3.66
C ARG A 17 -36.48 5.92 -2.24
N VAL A 18 -35.39 6.18 -1.52
CA VAL A 18 -35.43 6.89 -0.24
C VAL A 18 -35.72 8.39 -0.48
N LEU A 19 -35.16 8.97 -1.55
CA LEU A 19 -35.38 10.37 -1.93
C LEU A 19 -36.82 10.68 -2.39
N ASP A 20 -37.53 9.70 -2.97
CA ASP A 20 -38.93 9.88 -3.41
C ASP A 20 -39.97 9.80 -2.26
N LEU A 21 -39.61 9.30 -1.08
CA LEU A 21 -40.55 9.03 0.02
C LEU A 21 -40.85 10.23 0.93
N HIS A 22 -40.27 11.41 0.68
CA HIS A 22 -40.50 12.64 1.46
C HIS A 22 -40.92 13.82 0.57
N ARG A 23 -42.10 13.74 -0.04
CA ARG A 23 -42.82 14.91 -0.59
C ARG A 23 -44.14 15.17 0.17
N PRO A 24 -44.33 16.37 0.75
CA PRO A 24 -45.64 16.79 1.26
C PRO A 24 -46.68 16.94 0.14
N LEU A 25 -47.95 16.64 0.46
CA LEU A 25 -49.09 16.78 -0.45
C LEU A 25 -49.70 18.19 -0.38
N GLY A 26 -49.58 18.96 -1.48
CA GLY A 26 -50.27 20.25 -1.68
C GLY A 26 -49.70 21.44 -0.89
N SER A 27 -49.86 22.70 -1.31
CA SER A 27 -50.63 23.24 -2.45
C SER A 27 -50.01 24.53 -3.02
N THR A 28 -50.12 24.68 -4.35
CA THR A 28 -50.28 25.91 -5.15
C THR A 28 -49.69 27.25 -4.65
N VAL A 29 -48.67 27.77 -5.34
CA VAL A 29 -48.76 28.97 -6.21
C VAL A 29 -47.50 29.02 -7.10
N ALA A 30 -47.68 29.39 -8.37
CA ALA A 30 -46.59 29.47 -9.35
C ALA A 30 -45.95 30.88 -9.40
N ARG A 31 -44.64 30.97 -9.66
CA ARG A 31 -44.06 31.52 -10.91
C ARG A 31 -42.52 31.65 -10.91
N HIS A 32 -41.95 31.21 -12.04
CA HIS A 32 -40.76 31.72 -12.76
C HIS A 32 -39.35 31.18 -12.48
N CYS A 33 -38.63 31.03 -13.61
CA CYS A 33 -37.23 30.63 -13.85
C CYS A 33 -36.84 29.19 -13.44
N SER A 34 -36.77 28.20 -14.35
CA SER A 34 -35.68 27.95 -15.34
C SER A 34 -34.30 27.97 -14.67
N VAL A 35 -33.55 26.85 -14.57
CA VAL A 35 -33.05 25.98 -15.66
C VAL A 35 -33.02 24.49 -15.24
N ALA A 36 -33.11 23.57 -16.22
CA ALA A 36 -32.81 22.14 -16.11
C ALA A 36 -32.48 21.58 -17.52
N PRO A 37 -32.00 20.33 -17.68
CA PRO A 37 -31.05 19.53 -16.87
C PRO A 37 -29.83 19.09 -17.72
N ASP A 38 -28.86 18.32 -17.17
CA ASP A 38 -28.10 17.30 -17.93
C ASP A 38 -27.10 16.49 -17.05
N ILE A 39 -27.57 15.41 -16.40
CA ILE A 39 -26.72 14.30 -15.92
C ILE A 39 -27.51 12.98 -16.02
N LEU A 40 -27.26 12.18 -17.07
CA LEU A 40 -27.14 10.70 -17.07
C LEU A 40 -27.38 10.09 -18.47
N SER A 41 -26.37 9.41 -19.02
CA SER A 41 -26.54 8.10 -19.68
C SER A 41 -25.18 7.51 -20.08
N LEU A 42 -24.67 6.55 -19.32
CA LEU A 42 -23.48 5.76 -19.69
C LEU A 42 -23.86 4.29 -19.99
N ARG A 43 -24.63 4.13 -21.06
CA ARG A 43 -24.91 2.90 -21.85
C ARG A 43 -25.45 3.42 -23.19
N THR A 44 -24.80 3.23 -24.33
CA THR A 44 -24.37 1.95 -24.92
C THR A 44 -23.43 2.27 -26.10
N LEU A 45 -22.44 1.41 -26.39
CA LEU A 45 -22.10 0.92 -27.76
C LEU A 45 -20.74 0.22 -27.80
N VAL A 46 -20.77 -1.11 -27.89
CA VAL A 46 -19.74 -1.90 -28.56
C VAL A 46 -20.34 -2.35 -29.89
N GLY A 47 -19.65 -2.09 -31.01
CA GLY A 47 -19.90 -2.78 -32.28
C GLY A 47 -20.48 -1.94 -33.44
N GLY A 48 -19.61 -1.57 -34.39
CA GLY A 48 -19.78 -1.97 -35.78
C GLY A 48 -20.55 -1.08 -36.79
N SER A 49 -19.78 -0.34 -37.60
CA SER A 49 -19.94 -0.18 -39.07
C SER A 49 -21.08 0.63 -39.70
N ASN A 50 -20.67 1.55 -40.61
CA ASN A 50 -21.34 2.02 -41.83
C ASN A 50 -22.65 2.84 -41.70
N ARG A 51 -22.97 3.85 -42.55
CA ARG A 51 -22.23 4.71 -43.51
C ARG A 51 -23.22 5.80 -44.00
N ILE A 52 -22.74 6.81 -44.76
CA ILE A 52 -23.48 7.64 -45.77
C ILE A 52 -24.19 8.95 -45.34
N THR A 53 -23.49 10.08 -45.62
CA THR A 53 -23.94 11.42 -46.15
C THR A 53 -24.99 12.26 -45.42
N ARG A 54 -25.03 13.61 -45.52
CA ARG A 54 -24.24 14.65 -46.24
C ARG A 54 -24.34 15.94 -45.38
N ILE A 55 -23.38 16.86 -45.37
CA ILE A 55 -23.26 17.98 -46.34
C ILE A 55 -21.80 18.46 -46.38
N GLN A 56 -21.28 18.76 -47.57
CA GLN A 56 -20.00 19.44 -47.78
C GLN A 56 -20.24 20.91 -48.13
N ARG A 57 -19.43 21.82 -47.56
CA ARG A 57 -18.87 23.05 -48.16
C ARG A 57 -18.28 23.91 -47.01
N GLY A 58 -17.01 24.32 -47.04
CA GLY A 58 -15.94 23.95 -47.96
C GLY A 58 -14.61 24.53 -47.48
N LEU A 59 -13.51 23.87 -47.84
CA LEU A 59 -12.16 24.42 -47.73
C LEU A 59 -11.41 24.10 -49.03
N GLY A 60 -11.08 25.17 -49.75
CA GLY A 60 -10.28 25.18 -50.96
C GLY A 60 -9.78 26.62 -51.16
N GLU A 61 -8.53 26.77 -51.60
CA GLU A 61 -7.79 28.04 -51.72
C GLU A 61 -7.45 28.69 -50.36
N LYS A 62 -6.18 28.88 -49.98
CA LYS A 62 -5.10 29.53 -50.75
C LYS A 62 -3.71 28.98 -50.41
N ALA A 63 -2.76 29.20 -51.32
CA ALA A 63 -1.37 28.81 -51.19
C ALA A 63 -0.41 30.01 -51.10
N ALA A 64 0.78 29.73 -50.54
CA ALA A 64 2.08 30.35 -50.81
C ALA A 64 2.41 31.78 -50.31
N LYS A 65 3.74 32.00 -50.16
CA LYS A 65 4.49 33.17 -49.64
C LYS A 65 4.56 33.25 -48.10
N HIS A 66 5.72 33.50 -47.46
CA HIS A 66 7.11 33.71 -47.93
C HIS A 66 8.10 33.21 -46.86
N SER A 67 9.24 32.64 -47.29
CA SER A 67 10.53 32.81 -46.59
C SER A 67 11.69 32.46 -47.53
N SER A 68 12.50 33.46 -47.88
CA SER A 68 13.78 33.28 -48.57
C SER A 68 14.60 34.56 -48.48
N ASP A 69 15.58 34.60 -47.59
CA ASP A 69 16.68 35.57 -47.61
C ASP A 69 17.98 34.80 -47.32
N ILE A 70 18.87 34.73 -48.31
CA ILE A 70 20.23 34.18 -48.18
C ILE A 70 21.18 35.17 -48.87
N TYR A 71 22.28 35.49 -48.19
CA TYR A 71 23.33 36.38 -48.68
C TYR A 71 24.30 35.68 -49.67
N SER A 72 25.11 36.50 -50.33
CA SER A 72 25.77 36.26 -51.62
C SER A 72 27.19 35.65 -51.63
N SER A 73 27.46 34.75 -52.60
CA SER A 73 28.68 34.66 -53.44
C SER A 73 30.03 34.14 -52.83
N PRO A 74 31.11 33.85 -53.62
CA PRO A 74 31.20 32.82 -54.70
C PRO A 74 32.57 32.05 -54.77
N ASP A 75 32.76 31.19 -55.80
CA ASP A 75 34.05 30.75 -56.43
C ASP A 75 35.03 29.79 -55.65
N THR A 76 35.89 28.91 -56.22
CA THR A 76 36.28 28.53 -57.61
C THR A 76 36.99 27.14 -57.72
N GLN A 77 36.89 26.48 -58.90
CA GLN A 77 37.87 25.64 -59.68
C GLN A 77 38.72 24.43 -59.15
N GLY A 78 38.93 23.43 -60.06
CA GLY A 78 40.13 22.55 -60.19
C GLY A 78 39.93 21.03 -59.98
N THR A 79 39.74 20.10 -60.94
CA THR A 79 40.47 19.59 -62.15
C THR A 79 41.47 18.41 -61.92
N ASP A 80 41.27 17.32 -62.71
CA ASP A 80 42.28 16.38 -63.29
C ASP A 80 43.06 15.37 -62.38
N LYS A 81 43.52 14.16 -62.80
CA LYS A 81 43.39 13.31 -64.04
C LYS A 81 43.97 11.87 -63.90
N ILE A 82 43.54 10.94 -64.79
CA ILE A 82 44.27 9.80 -65.45
C ILE A 82 44.75 8.59 -64.58
N ALA A 83 44.30 7.33 -64.77
CA ALA A 83 44.45 6.31 -65.85
C ALA A 83 45.77 5.47 -65.77
N SER A 84 45.97 4.28 -66.36
CA SER A 84 45.23 3.39 -67.30
C SER A 84 45.69 1.91 -67.08
N GLY A 85 45.19 0.84 -67.72
CA GLY A 85 44.00 0.63 -68.59
C GLY A 85 44.18 -0.48 -69.66
N GLY A 86 43.25 -1.45 -69.75
CA GLY A 86 43.23 -2.56 -70.74
C GLY A 86 43.01 -3.95 -70.09
N ALA A 87 42.74 -5.07 -70.79
CA ALA A 87 42.33 -5.34 -72.19
C ALA A 87 41.82 -6.82 -72.28
N SER A 88 41.15 -7.39 -73.31
CA SER A 88 40.61 -6.86 -74.58
C SER A 88 39.52 -7.79 -75.21
N SER A 89 38.43 -7.22 -75.75
CA SER A 89 37.61 -7.73 -76.90
C SER A 89 36.74 -9.02 -76.71
N THR A 90 35.56 -9.24 -77.35
CA THR A 90 34.82 -8.59 -78.47
C THR A 90 33.27 -8.71 -78.39
N ARG A 91 32.52 -7.63 -78.74
CA ARG A 91 31.21 -7.48 -79.48
C ARG A 91 29.96 -8.33 -79.10
N SER A 92 28.70 -7.85 -79.15
CA SER A 92 28.06 -6.66 -79.76
C SER A 92 26.70 -6.23 -79.13
N SER A 93 26.33 -4.93 -79.25
CA SER A 93 24.95 -4.30 -79.24
C SER A 93 23.99 -4.56 -78.05
N THR A 94 23.25 -3.62 -77.43
CA THR A 94 22.98 -2.15 -77.60
C THR A 94 22.39 -1.59 -76.24
N PRO A 95 22.16 -0.27 -76.03
CA PRO A 95 22.25 0.39 -74.69
C PRO A 95 20.89 0.98 -74.18
N PRO A 96 20.79 1.92 -73.18
CA PRO A 96 21.67 2.33 -72.04
C PRO A 96 20.94 2.42 -70.66
N ASP A 97 21.63 3.01 -69.66
CA ASP A 97 21.13 3.80 -68.50
C ASP A 97 21.14 3.23 -67.05
N SER A 98 22.16 3.72 -66.31
CA SER A 98 22.14 4.29 -64.94
C SER A 98 21.76 3.44 -63.68
N PRO A 99 22.40 3.72 -62.52
CA PRO A 99 22.42 2.79 -61.38
C PRO A 99 21.26 2.98 -60.38
N GLY A 100 20.62 1.89 -59.99
CA GLY A 100 19.68 1.84 -58.87
C GLY A 100 20.39 1.70 -57.52
N PHE A 101 20.03 2.54 -56.55
CA PHE A 101 20.36 2.33 -55.13
C PHE A 101 19.84 0.95 -54.67
N LEU A 102 20.72 0.10 -54.17
CA LEU A 102 20.33 -1.15 -53.52
C LEU A 102 19.79 -0.86 -52.12
N SER A 103 18.46 -0.78 -52.01
CA SER A 103 17.78 -0.76 -50.73
C SER A 103 17.94 -2.11 -50.03
N ILE A 104 18.81 -2.18 -49.02
CA ILE A 104 18.85 -3.31 -48.10
C ILE A 104 17.62 -3.20 -47.18
N SER A 105 16.53 -3.83 -47.59
CA SER A 105 15.37 -4.09 -46.75
C SER A 105 15.78 -5.11 -45.67
N ALA A 106 16.22 -4.61 -44.52
CA ALA A 106 16.39 -5.45 -43.35
C ALA A 106 15.02 -5.98 -42.92
N GLU A 107 14.83 -7.29 -42.95
CA GLU A 107 13.65 -7.95 -42.42
C GLU A 107 13.59 -7.75 -40.90
N PHE A 108 12.93 -6.69 -40.46
CA PHE A 108 12.43 -6.58 -39.10
C PHE A 108 11.42 -7.71 -38.88
N ARG A 109 11.88 -8.81 -38.26
CA ARG A 109 10.97 -9.80 -37.68
C ARG A 109 10.07 -9.08 -36.69
N SER A 110 8.79 -9.00 -37.04
CA SER A 110 7.76 -8.46 -36.17
C SER A 110 7.81 -9.19 -34.82
N ALA A 111 7.77 -8.42 -33.72
CA ALA A 111 7.58 -8.99 -32.39
C ALA A 111 6.37 -9.95 -32.39
N PRO A 112 6.41 -11.06 -31.63
CA PRO A 112 5.31 -12.01 -31.61
C PRO A 112 4.00 -11.31 -31.22
N ALA A 113 2.89 -11.75 -31.81
CA ALA A 113 1.59 -11.15 -31.59
C ALA A 113 1.19 -11.29 -30.10
N MET A 114 1.35 -10.21 -29.35
CA MET A 114 0.93 -10.09 -27.96
C MET A 114 -0.60 -10.08 -27.89
N GLY A 115 -1.19 -11.27 -27.86
CA GLY A 115 -2.58 -11.48 -27.47
C GLY A 115 -2.84 -11.00 -26.03
N GLU A 116 -4.09 -11.11 -25.55
CA GLU A 116 -4.51 -10.64 -24.22
C GLU A 116 -3.79 -11.36 -23.06
N LEU A 117 -2.55 -10.96 -22.81
CA LEU A 117 -1.82 -11.27 -21.59
C LEU A 117 -2.44 -10.48 -20.44
N GLY A 118 -2.69 -11.18 -19.33
CA GLY A 118 -2.98 -10.53 -18.05
C GLY A 118 -1.78 -9.71 -17.56
N ALA A 119 -1.90 -9.09 -16.38
CA ALA A 119 -0.79 -8.38 -15.77
C ALA A 119 0.46 -9.29 -15.68
N LEU A 120 1.63 -8.76 -16.04
CA LEU A 120 2.90 -9.50 -16.00
C LEU A 120 3.24 -9.87 -14.55
N GLN A 121 3.32 -11.17 -14.25
CA GLN A 121 3.61 -11.71 -12.93
C GLN A 121 4.96 -12.44 -12.94
N SER A 122 5.89 -11.99 -12.09
CA SER A 122 7.18 -12.66 -11.84
C SER A 122 7.01 -13.93 -11.02
N ILE A 123 6.08 -13.89 -10.06
CA ILE A 123 5.73 -14.94 -9.10
C ILE A 123 4.26 -15.29 -9.33
N VAL A 124 3.99 -16.52 -9.78
CA VAL A 124 2.63 -17.05 -9.97
C VAL A 124 2.41 -18.15 -8.95
N TYR A 125 1.68 -17.83 -7.89
CA TYR A 125 1.44 -18.72 -6.75
C TYR A 125 -0.04 -19.05 -6.56
N HIS A 126 -0.29 -20.32 -6.31
CA HIS A 126 -1.51 -20.84 -5.69
C HIS A 126 -1.07 -21.83 -4.58
N ARG A 127 -1.93 -22.09 -3.58
CA ARG A 127 -1.58 -23.04 -2.52
C ARG A 127 -1.26 -24.41 -3.12
N GLY A 128 -0.04 -24.91 -2.87
CA GLY A 128 0.50 -26.13 -3.47
C GLY A 128 1.11 -26.00 -4.88
N SER A 129 1.23 -24.80 -5.45
CA SER A 129 1.84 -24.58 -6.77
C SER A 129 2.51 -23.22 -6.89
N LEU A 130 3.83 -23.22 -7.13
CA LEU A 130 4.61 -22.02 -7.43
C LEU A 130 5.23 -22.13 -8.82
N ARG A 131 5.08 -21.05 -9.61
CA ARG A 131 5.81 -20.86 -10.86
C ARG A 131 6.53 -19.52 -10.86
N LEU A 132 7.74 -19.50 -11.38
CA LEU A 132 8.58 -18.30 -11.49
C LEU A 132 8.87 -18.01 -12.96
N LEU A 133 8.72 -16.75 -13.38
CA LEU A 133 9.11 -16.29 -14.71
C LEU A 133 10.64 -16.33 -14.85
N ASP A 134 11.16 -16.96 -15.90
CA ASP A 134 12.61 -17.01 -16.14
C ASP A 134 13.14 -15.69 -16.71
N GLN A 135 13.57 -14.80 -15.82
CA GLN A 135 14.09 -13.48 -16.18
C GLN A 135 15.43 -13.52 -16.94
N ARG A 136 16.04 -14.69 -17.13
CA ARG A 136 17.24 -14.85 -17.97
C ARG A 136 16.89 -14.86 -19.45
N LYS A 137 15.70 -15.36 -19.80
CA LYS A 137 15.16 -15.45 -21.17
C LYS A 137 14.57 -14.13 -21.69
N LEU A 138 14.18 -13.23 -20.80
CA LEU A 138 13.71 -11.89 -21.16
C LEU A 138 14.83 -11.04 -21.82
N PRO A 139 14.51 -10.21 -22.83
CA PRO A 139 13.17 -9.88 -23.31
C PRO A 139 12.65 -10.77 -24.47
N LEU A 140 13.40 -11.80 -24.88
CA LEU A 140 13.13 -12.53 -26.13
C LEU A 140 12.08 -13.63 -25.98
N GLU A 141 12.01 -14.26 -24.81
CA GLU A 141 11.11 -15.38 -24.52
C GLU A 141 10.51 -15.21 -23.11
N VAL A 142 9.21 -15.45 -23.00
CA VAL A 142 8.44 -15.41 -21.75
C VAL A 142 8.11 -16.85 -21.37
N ASP A 143 8.84 -17.40 -20.40
CA ASP A 143 8.74 -18.79 -19.97
C ASP A 143 8.71 -18.90 -18.44
N TYR A 144 8.04 -19.91 -17.91
CA TYR A 144 7.82 -20.11 -16.48
C TYR A 144 8.33 -21.48 -16.04
N ILE A 145 9.14 -21.51 -14.99
CA ILE A 145 9.57 -22.75 -14.35
C ILE A 145 8.65 -23.11 -13.18
N ASP A 146 8.31 -24.39 -13.04
CA ASP A 146 7.68 -24.92 -11.84
C ASP A 146 8.70 -25.01 -10.70
N VAL A 147 8.29 -24.63 -9.49
CA VAL A 147 9.08 -24.74 -8.27
C VAL A 147 8.33 -25.64 -7.29
N LYS A 148 8.86 -26.83 -7.04
CA LYS A 148 8.18 -27.92 -6.31
C LYS A 148 8.70 -28.10 -4.89
N CYS A 149 9.89 -27.58 -4.59
CA CYS A 149 10.48 -27.61 -3.25
C CYS A 149 11.49 -26.48 -3.02
N SER A 150 12.03 -26.39 -1.80
CA SER A 150 13.09 -25.45 -1.42
C SER A 150 14.37 -25.63 -2.25
N GLY A 151 14.63 -26.84 -2.77
CA GLY A 151 15.77 -27.11 -3.67
C GLY A 151 15.62 -26.40 -5.02
N ASP A 152 14.42 -26.44 -5.61
CA ASP A 152 14.11 -25.69 -6.83
C ASP A 152 14.18 -24.18 -6.58
N GLY A 153 13.62 -23.71 -5.46
CA GLY A 153 13.68 -22.31 -5.05
C GLY A 153 15.11 -21.79 -4.86
N TRP A 154 15.96 -22.58 -4.18
CA TRP A 154 17.38 -22.27 -3.98
C TRP A 154 18.13 -22.13 -5.31
N ASN A 155 17.93 -23.07 -6.25
CA ASN A 155 18.52 -22.97 -7.59
C ASN A 155 18.00 -21.76 -8.37
N ALA A 156 16.69 -21.50 -8.34
CA ALA A 156 16.07 -20.36 -9.03
C ALA A 156 16.62 -19.00 -8.54
N ILE A 157 16.92 -18.88 -7.25
CA ILE A 157 17.51 -17.68 -6.64
C ILE A 157 19.01 -17.57 -6.98
N ARG A 158 19.78 -18.66 -6.85
CA ARG A 158 21.21 -18.70 -7.20
C ARG A 158 21.44 -18.34 -8.67
N ASP A 159 20.67 -18.96 -9.56
CA ASP A 159 20.83 -18.84 -11.01
C ASP A 159 20.20 -17.56 -11.58
N MET A 160 19.60 -16.71 -10.72
CA MET A 160 18.93 -15.45 -11.09
C MET A 160 17.75 -15.63 -12.06
N VAL A 161 17.02 -16.74 -11.95
CA VAL A 161 15.67 -16.89 -12.54
C VAL A 161 14.75 -15.84 -11.92
N VAL A 162 14.75 -15.78 -10.57
CA VAL A 162 14.11 -14.73 -9.77
C VAL A 162 15.17 -13.80 -9.18
N ARG A 163 14.84 -12.51 -9.11
CA ARG A 163 15.77 -11.44 -8.75
C ARG A 163 15.01 -10.19 -8.28
N GLY A 164 15.71 -9.33 -7.56
CA GLY A 164 15.12 -8.23 -6.80
C GLY A 164 14.90 -8.65 -5.34
N ALA A 165 15.23 -7.75 -4.41
CA ALA A 165 15.32 -8.08 -2.99
C ALA A 165 14.00 -8.63 -2.39
N PRO A 166 12.82 -8.04 -2.62
CA PRO A 166 11.56 -8.62 -2.17
C PRO A 166 11.19 -9.92 -2.89
N ALA A 167 11.35 -9.97 -4.22
CA ALA A 167 10.98 -11.14 -5.02
C ALA A 167 11.77 -12.41 -4.63
N ILE A 168 13.06 -12.28 -4.31
CA ILE A 168 13.88 -13.40 -3.82
C ILE A 168 13.37 -13.92 -2.47
N ALA A 169 13.09 -13.04 -1.52
CA ALA A 169 12.61 -13.40 -0.19
C ALA A 169 11.25 -14.12 -0.25
N ILE A 170 10.34 -13.61 -1.10
CA ILE A 170 8.99 -14.17 -1.28
C ILE A 170 9.06 -15.50 -2.05
N ALA A 171 9.87 -15.60 -3.12
CA ALA A 171 10.04 -16.85 -3.86
C ALA A 171 10.64 -17.97 -2.97
N ALA A 172 11.58 -17.64 -2.08
CA ALA A 172 12.12 -18.59 -1.10
C ALA A 172 11.02 -19.08 -0.14
N ALA A 173 10.26 -18.16 0.47
CA ALA A 173 9.20 -18.51 1.40
C ALA A 173 8.10 -19.36 0.75
N LEU A 174 7.69 -19.00 -0.47
CA LEU A 174 6.67 -19.74 -1.20
C LEU A 174 7.17 -21.10 -1.72
N ALA A 175 8.47 -21.26 -2.04
CA ALA A 175 9.05 -22.55 -2.44
C ALA A 175 8.99 -23.58 -1.30
N LEU A 176 9.29 -23.16 -0.07
CA LEU A 176 9.11 -23.99 1.12
C LEU A 176 7.62 -24.16 1.47
N ALA A 177 6.77 -23.16 1.23
CA ALA A 177 5.32 -23.29 1.44
C ALA A 177 4.70 -24.37 0.53
N VAL A 178 5.15 -24.45 -0.74
CA VAL A 178 4.79 -25.56 -1.64
C VAL A 178 5.31 -26.89 -1.09
N GLU A 179 6.58 -26.97 -0.66
CA GLU A 179 7.15 -28.20 -0.10
C GLU A 179 6.34 -28.72 1.09
N VAL A 180 6.07 -27.89 2.11
CA VAL A 180 5.32 -28.33 3.31
C VAL A 180 3.84 -28.58 3.03
N SER A 181 3.25 -27.94 2.01
CA SER A 181 1.86 -28.24 1.61
C SER A 181 1.69 -29.64 1.01
N GLY A 182 2.77 -30.25 0.49
CA GLY A 182 2.78 -31.64 0.02
C GLY A 182 3.06 -32.68 1.10
N LEU A 183 3.31 -32.28 2.35
CA LEU A 183 3.69 -33.15 3.47
C LEU A 183 2.48 -33.56 4.33
N GLU A 184 1.43 -34.11 3.70
CA GLU A 184 0.19 -34.47 4.41
C GLU A 184 0.38 -35.60 5.45
N ASP A 185 1.25 -36.57 5.16
CA ASP A 185 1.57 -37.73 6.03
C ASP A 185 2.73 -37.48 7.02
N PHE A 186 3.09 -36.22 7.30
CA PHE A 186 4.25 -35.89 8.13
C PHE A 186 3.98 -36.13 9.64
N THR A 187 4.26 -37.35 10.09
CA THR A 187 4.13 -37.75 11.50
C THR A 187 5.34 -37.29 12.33
N ALA A 188 5.26 -36.06 12.87
CA ALA A 188 6.27 -35.50 13.77
C ALA A 188 5.63 -34.62 14.84
N THR A 189 6.41 -34.24 15.87
CA THR A 189 6.02 -33.25 16.87
C THR A 189 6.01 -31.83 16.28
N PRO A 190 5.28 -30.87 16.89
CA PRO A 190 5.34 -29.46 16.49
C PRO A 190 6.76 -28.88 16.52
N ALA A 191 7.59 -29.32 17.46
CA ALA A 191 8.99 -28.88 17.59
C ALA A 191 9.86 -29.37 16.42
N GLU A 192 9.71 -30.63 16.00
CA GLU A 192 10.42 -31.18 14.84
C GLU A 192 9.97 -30.52 13.54
N ALA A 193 8.68 -30.20 13.40
CA ALA A 193 8.16 -29.45 12.24
C ALA A 193 8.72 -28.02 12.18
N ALA A 194 8.81 -27.31 13.31
CA ALA A 194 9.41 -25.99 13.39
C ALA A 194 10.93 -26.01 13.13
N ALA A 195 11.62 -27.07 13.56
CA ALA A 195 13.03 -27.31 13.26
C ALA A 195 13.25 -27.55 11.76
N PHE A 196 12.44 -28.40 11.12
CA PHE A 196 12.49 -28.66 9.67
C PHE A 196 12.30 -27.37 8.85
N VAL A 197 11.28 -26.56 9.18
CA VAL A 197 11.07 -25.25 8.53
C VAL A 197 12.27 -24.34 8.74
N SER A 198 12.86 -24.32 9.94
CA SER A 198 14.03 -23.49 10.23
C SER A 198 15.27 -23.89 9.44
N GLU A 199 15.56 -25.19 9.33
CA GLU A 199 16.67 -25.72 8.54
C GLU A 199 16.50 -25.38 7.05
N LYS A 200 15.29 -25.56 6.51
CA LYS A 200 14.99 -25.23 5.11
C LYS A 200 15.11 -23.74 4.80
N LEU A 201 14.72 -22.87 5.74
CA LEU A 201 14.93 -21.43 5.63
C LEU A 201 16.41 -21.06 5.66
N GLU A 202 17.23 -21.65 6.53
CA GLU A 202 18.69 -21.45 6.54
C GLU A 202 19.34 -21.94 5.23
N TYR A 203 18.91 -23.10 4.72
CA TYR A 203 19.32 -23.58 3.41
C TYR A 203 18.97 -22.58 2.31
N LEU A 204 17.73 -22.08 2.25
CA LEU A 204 17.32 -21.07 1.27
C LEU A 204 18.15 -19.78 1.35
N VAL A 205 18.45 -19.28 2.55
CA VAL A 205 19.33 -18.10 2.76
C VAL A 205 20.73 -18.32 2.16
N SER A 206 21.27 -19.54 2.21
CA SER A 206 22.60 -19.85 1.64
C SER A 206 22.70 -19.67 0.12
N SER A 207 21.57 -19.57 -0.61
CA SER A 207 21.57 -19.35 -2.07
C SER A 207 22.25 -18.03 -2.46
N ARG A 208 22.05 -16.97 -1.66
CA ARG A 208 22.63 -15.64 -1.83
C ARG A 208 22.81 -14.94 -0.48
N PRO A 209 23.90 -15.24 0.27
CA PRO A 209 24.09 -14.73 1.64
C PRO A 209 24.15 -13.19 1.78
N THR A 210 24.41 -12.46 0.69
CA THR A 210 24.40 -10.99 0.66
C THR A 210 22.98 -10.37 0.62
N ALA A 211 21.95 -11.16 0.31
CA ALA A 211 20.57 -10.70 0.17
C ALA A 211 19.88 -10.60 1.55
N VAL A 212 20.13 -9.51 2.29
CA VAL A 212 19.63 -9.37 3.68
C VAL A 212 18.11 -9.45 3.81
N ASN A 213 17.32 -9.00 2.84
CA ASN A 213 15.85 -9.16 2.88
C ASN A 213 15.42 -10.64 2.94
N LEU A 214 16.19 -11.56 2.36
CA LEU A 214 15.96 -13.02 2.47
C LEU A 214 16.27 -13.52 3.89
N SER A 215 17.40 -13.08 4.46
CA SER A 215 17.80 -13.39 5.84
C SER A 215 16.80 -12.86 6.88
N ASP A 216 16.28 -11.65 6.69
CA ASP A 216 15.30 -11.01 7.57
C ASP A 216 13.94 -11.72 7.48
N ALA A 217 13.48 -12.04 6.27
CA ALA A 217 12.26 -12.82 6.07
C ALA A 217 12.36 -14.21 6.70
N ALA A 218 13.47 -14.92 6.48
CA ALA A 218 13.75 -16.20 7.12
C ALA A 218 13.75 -16.09 8.65
N THR A 219 14.39 -15.05 9.22
CA THR A 219 14.43 -14.83 10.67
C THR A 219 13.03 -14.59 11.25
N LYS A 220 12.19 -13.78 10.59
CA LYS A 220 10.79 -13.55 10.97
C LYS A 220 9.95 -14.83 10.91
N LEU A 221 10.06 -15.60 9.84
CA LEU A 221 9.33 -16.87 9.66
C LEU A 221 9.77 -17.94 10.67
N ARG A 222 11.07 -18.05 10.98
CA ARG A 222 11.59 -18.90 12.07
C ARG A 222 10.99 -18.50 13.42
N SER A 223 10.98 -17.20 13.71
CA SER A 223 10.45 -16.65 14.96
C SER A 223 8.94 -16.81 15.09
N LEU A 224 8.22 -16.92 13.97
CA LEU A 224 6.82 -17.32 13.94
C LEU A 224 6.68 -18.81 14.30
N VAL A 225 7.28 -19.72 13.53
CA VAL A 225 7.06 -21.17 13.74
C VAL A 225 7.54 -21.66 15.10
N SER A 226 8.62 -21.10 15.65
CA SER A 226 9.06 -21.42 17.02
C SER A 226 8.00 -21.05 18.07
N ARG A 227 7.39 -19.86 17.98
CA ARG A 227 6.31 -19.45 18.89
C ARG A 227 5.03 -20.26 18.67
N THR A 228 4.71 -20.61 17.42
CA THR A 228 3.57 -21.49 17.13
C THR A 228 3.78 -22.88 17.76
N ALA A 229 5.01 -23.41 17.76
CA ALA A 229 5.32 -24.72 18.37
C ALA A 229 5.11 -24.79 19.90
N GLU A 230 5.11 -23.66 20.61
CA GLU A 230 4.80 -23.60 22.05
C GLU A 230 3.32 -23.91 22.35
N THR A 231 2.41 -23.75 21.38
CA THR A 231 0.95 -23.87 21.57
C THR A 231 0.24 -24.78 20.57
N ALA A 232 0.94 -25.20 19.50
CA ALA A 232 0.42 -26.09 18.47
C ALA A 232 0.12 -27.51 19.00
N LYS A 233 -0.93 -28.13 18.46
CA LYS A 233 -1.34 -29.49 18.79
C LYS A 233 -0.61 -30.57 17.98
N ASP A 234 -0.18 -30.23 16.77
CA ASP A 234 0.44 -31.13 15.80
C ASP A 234 1.38 -30.36 14.84
N ALA A 235 2.15 -31.10 14.04
CA ALA A 235 3.01 -30.54 13.00
C ALA A 235 2.25 -29.76 11.91
N LYS A 236 1.00 -30.16 11.62
CA LYS A 236 0.18 -29.55 10.56
C LYS A 236 -0.18 -28.11 10.88
N ALA A 237 -0.41 -27.78 12.15
CA ALA A 237 -0.61 -26.41 12.61
C ALA A 237 0.63 -25.51 12.35
N ILE A 238 1.85 -26.06 12.44
CA ILE A 238 3.09 -25.33 12.13
C ILE A 238 3.19 -25.03 10.64
N PHE A 239 2.97 -26.03 9.78
CA PHE A 239 2.99 -25.85 8.34
C PHE A 239 1.88 -24.90 7.88
N GLN A 240 0.69 -24.96 8.47
CA GLN A 240 -0.39 -24.04 8.17
C GLN A 240 -0.03 -22.59 8.52
N ALA A 241 0.46 -22.33 9.73
CA ALA A 241 0.92 -21.00 10.14
C ALA A 241 2.06 -20.46 9.27
N TYR A 242 2.97 -21.35 8.83
CA TYR A 242 4.04 -20.99 7.89
C TYR A 242 3.50 -20.62 6.50
N ILE A 243 2.62 -21.45 5.92
CA ILE A 243 1.99 -21.20 4.62
C ILE A 243 1.23 -19.87 4.65
N ASP A 244 0.39 -19.65 5.67
CA ASP A 244 -0.40 -18.42 5.77
C ASP A 244 0.49 -17.16 5.89
N ALA A 245 1.63 -17.25 6.57
CA ALA A 245 2.59 -16.16 6.65
C ALA A 245 3.35 -15.90 5.34
N ALA A 246 3.75 -16.97 4.62
CA ALA A 246 4.38 -16.85 3.30
C ALA A 246 3.41 -16.28 2.25
N GLU A 247 2.13 -16.70 2.29
CA GLU A 247 1.06 -16.13 1.46
C GLU A 247 0.79 -14.66 1.82
N THR A 248 0.78 -14.32 3.12
CA THR A 248 0.64 -12.92 3.59
C THR A 248 1.79 -12.04 3.06
N MET A 249 3.04 -12.50 3.10
CA MET A 249 4.19 -11.74 2.54
C MET A 249 4.00 -11.38 1.06
N LEU A 250 3.41 -12.26 0.25
CA LEU A 250 3.11 -12.01 -1.16
C LEU A 250 2.04 -10.91 -1.33
N VAL A 251 1.00 -10.95 -0.49
CA VAL A 251 -0.10 -9.97 -0.52
C VAL A 251 0.36 -8.60 -0.04
N ASP A 252 1.10 -8.56 1.07
CA ASP A 252 1.62 -7.33 1.68
C ASP A 252 2.57 -6.60 0.72
N ASP A 253 3.53 -7.29 0.10
CA ASP A 253 4.46 -6.65 -0.85
C ASP A 253 3.72 -6.02 -2.05
N VAL A 254 2.69 -6.68 -2.60
CA VAL A 254 1.86 -6.10 -3.68
C VAL A 254 1.07 -4.88 -3.19
N SER A 255 0.63 -4.87 -1.93
CA SER A 255 -0.06 -3.72 -1.32
C SER A 255 0.91 -2.56 -1.11
N ASP A 256 2.07 -2.83 -0.52
CA ASP A 256 3.10 -1.85 -0.19
C ASP A 256 3.69 -1.21 -1.46
N ASN A 257 3.96 -1.99 -2.51
CA ASN A 257 4.39 -1.47 -3.81
C ASN A 257 3.37 -0.49 -4.43
N LYS A 258 2.07 -0.77 -4.30
CA LYS A 258 1.01 0.16 -4.77
C LYS A 258 0.93 1.42 -3.92
N ALA A 259 1.15 1.32 -2.61
CA ALA A 259 1.20 2.46 -1.71
C ALA A 259 2.43 3.35 -2.02
N ILE A 260 3.62 2.76 -2.20
CA ILE A 260 4.83 3.44 -2.68
C ILE A 260 4.55 4.18 -3.98
N GLY A 261 3.96 3.52 -4.97
CA GLY A 261 3.60 4.13 -6.25
C GLY A 261 2.67 5.33 -6.10
N SER A 262 1.61 5.17 -5.30
CA SER A 262 0.60 6.21 -5.07
C SER A 262 1.16 7.42 -4.31
N HIS A 263 1.90 7.18 -3.22
CA HIS A 263 2.55 8.24 -2.44
C HIS A 263 3.60 8.98 -3.26
N GLY A 264 4.39 8.27 -4.06
CA GLY A 264 5.36 8.88 -4.96
C GLY A 264 4.70 9.77 -6.01
N ALA A 265 3.67 9.28 -6.69
CA ALA A 265 2.99 10.04 -7.74
C ALA A 265 2.32 11.31 -7.21
N GLU A 266 1.62 11.22 -6.08
CA GLU A 266 0.96 12.38 -5.45
C GLU A 266 2.00 13.38 -4.91
N PHE A 267 3.10 12.91 -4.31
CA PHE A 267 4.16 13.80 -3.83
C PHE A 267 4.88 14.52 -4.98
N LEU A 268 5.20 13.84 -6.09
CA LEU A 268 5.80 14.48 -7.26
C LEU A 268 4.86 15.52 -7.87
N LYS A 269 3.56 15.21 -7.98
CA LYS A 269 2.52 16.13 -8.47
C LYS A 269 2.43 17.40 -7.64
N GLN A 270 2.53 17.29 -6.31
CA GLN A 270 2.54 18.43 -5.40
C GLN A 270 3.86 19.22 -5.49
N LYS A 271 5.02 18.55 -5.43
CA LYS A 271 6.34 19.20 -5.37
C LYS A 271 6.78 19.87 -6.67
N LEU A 272 6.33 19.37 -7.82
CA LEU A 272 6.65 19.94 -9.13
C LEU A 272 5.57 20.92 -9.63
N GLU A 273 4.62 21.31 -8.76
CA GLU A 273 3.48 22.23 -9.06
C GLU A 273 2.80 21.91 -10.40
N VAL A 274 2.52 20.62 -10.60
CA VAL A 274 2.35 20.02 -11.92
C VAL A 274 1.07 20.51 -12.61
N SER A 275 1.24 21.45 -13.54
CA SER A 275 0.20 21.94 -14.46
C SER A 275 0.29 21.36 -15.88
N LYS A 276 1.28 20.49 -16.13
CA LYS A 276 1.58 19.84 -17.42
C LYS A 276 2.24 18.48 -17.19
N ASP A 277 2.21 17.60 -18.18
CA ASP A 277 2.82 16.27 -18.11
C ASP A 277 4.33 16.33 -17.75
N ILE A 278 4.82 15.34 -16.99
CA ILE A 278 6.22 15.24 -16.55
C ILE A 278 6.95 14.06 -17.19
N SER A 279 8.24 14.24 -17.43
CA SER A 279 9.18 13.22 -17.90
C SER A 279 10.15 12.83 -16.79
N VAL A 280 10.34 11.52 -16.58
CA VAL A 280 11.12 10.97 -15.45
C VAL A 280 12.16 9.95 -15.92
N LEU A 281 13.29 9.84 -15.22
CA LEU A 281 14.34 8.86 -15.48
C LEU A 281 14.40 7.81 -14.36
N THR A 282 14.60 6.54 -14.73
CA THR A 282 14.86 5.44 -13.80
C THR A 282 16.06 4.61 -14.20
N HIS A 283 16.51 3.75 -13.28
CA HIS A 283 17.74 2.97 -13.37
C HIS A 283 17.53 1.57 -12.77
N CYS A 284 18.27 0.57 -13.24
CA CYS A 284 18.07 -0.84 -12.93
C CYS A 284 16.66 -1.32 -13.33
N ASN A 285 16.15 -2.32 -12.62
CA ASN A 285 14.78 -2.81 -12.70
C ASN A 285 14.18 -2.90 -11.30
N THR A 286 13.02 -2.27 -11.15
CA THR A 286 12.31 -2.01 -9.88
C THR A 286 10.80 -2.24 -10.05
N GLY A 287 10.41 -3.01 -11.07
CA GLY A 287 9.02 -3.27 -11.44
C GLY A 287 8.43 -4.52 -10.81
N SER A 288 7.43 -5.08 -11.49
CA SER A 288 6.82 -6.37 -11.13
C SER A 288 7.84 -7.50 -11.22
N LEU A 289 8.89 -7.34 -12.04
CA LEU A 289 9.95 -8.33 -12.16
C LEU A 289 10.93 -8.33 -10.96
N ALA A 290 10.99 -7.26 -10.18
CA ALA A 290 11.87 -7.13 -9.01
C ALA A 290 11.15 -7.35 -7.66
N THR A 291 9.83 -7.49 -7.67
CA THR A 291 8.95 -7.55 -6.49
C THR A 291 7.89 -8.64 -6.66
N ALA A 292 6.95 -8.81 -5.74
CA ALA A 292 5.76 -9.65 -5.93
C ALA A 292 4.84 -9.12 -7.04
N GLY A 293 4.93 -7.83 -7.37
CA GLY A 293 4.14 -7.18 -8.40
C GLY A 293 4.06 -5.67 -8.20
N TYR A 294 3.75 -4.96 -9.28
CA TYR A 294 3.65 -3.49 -9.35
C TYR A 294 4.98 -2.72 -9.19
N GLY A 295 5.88 -3.14 -8.31
CA GLY A 295 7.21 -2.56 -8.14
C GLY A 295 7.26 -1.26 -7.34
N THR A 296 8.46 -0.76 -7.08
CA THR A 296 8.71 0.44 -6.27
C THR A 296 8.83 1.70 -7.15
N ALA A 297 10.02 2.00 -7.69
CA ALA A 297 10.23 3.17 -8.55
C ALA A 297 9.48 3.06 -9.88
N LEU A 298 9.45 1.87 -10.50
CA LEU A 298 8.58 1.63 -11.65
C LEU A 298 7.09 1.63 -11.26
N GLY A 299 6.76 1.31 -10.00
CA GLY A 299 5.43 1.50 -9.43
C GLY A 299 4.99 2.96 -9.36
N VAL A 300 5.91 3.88 -8.99
CA VAL A 300 5.67 5.33 -9.10
C VAL A 300 5.44 5.73 -10.57
N ILE A 301 6.25 5.23 -11.50
CA ILE A 301 6.07 5.51 -12.94
C ILE A 301 4.71 4.99 -13.45
N ARG A 302 4.29 3.79 -13.04
CA ARG A 302 2.97 3.23 -13.33
C ARG A 302 1.84 4.08 -12.75
N ALA A 303 1.99 4.57 -11.52
CA ALA A 303 1.04 5.48 -10.89
C ALA A 303 0.92 6.80 -11.68
N LEU A 304 2.04 7.45 -12.01
CA LEU A 304 2.09 8.67 -12.84
C LEU A 304 1.42 8.46 -14.21
N HIS A 305 1.68 7.32 -14.87
CA HIS A 305 1.04 6.96 -16.14
C HIS A 305 -0.47 6.77 -16.00
N SER A 306 -0.91 5.99 -15.00
CA SER A 306 -2.34 5.75 -14.74
C SER A 306 -3.11 7.00 -14.31
N GLY A 307 -2.42 7.96 -13.68
CA GLY A 307 -2.95 9.28 -13.33
C GLY A 307 -2.95 10.27 -14.49
N GLY A 308 -2.46 9.89 -15.67
CA GLY A 308 -2.45 10.72 -16.87
C GLY A 308 -1.51 11.92 -16.82
N ILE A 309 -0.46 11.87 -15.99
CA ILE A 309 0.52 12.98 -15.82
C ILE A 309 1.94 12.63 -16.28
N LEU A 310 2.18 11.41 -16.76
CA LEU A 310 3.47 10.99 -17.31
C LEU A 310 3.53 11.29 -18.82
N GLU A 311 4.40 12.20 -19.23
CA GLU A 311 4.75 12.41 -20.63
C GLU A 311 5.61 11.25 -21.16
N LYS A 312 6.66 10.89 -20.41
CA LYS A 312 7.65 9.88 -20.80
C LYS A 312 8.46 9.31 -19.63
N ALA A 313 8.67 8.00 -19.66
CA ALA A 313 9.64 7.31 -18.82
C ALA A 313 10.94 7.04 -19.59
N PHE A 314 12.05 7.60 -19.12
CA PHE A 314 13.38 7.21 -19.56
C PHE A 314 13.91 6.09 -18.65
N CYS A 315 14.56 5.09 -19.23
CA CYS A 315 15.30 4.08 -18.47
C CYS A 315 16.72 3.96 -19.03
N THR A 316 17.72 3.82 -18.16
CA THR A 316 19.10 3.55 -18.61
C THR A 316 19.28 2.04 -18.84
N GLU A 317 20.22 1.64 -19.69
CA GLU A 317 20.48 0.21 -19.95
C GLU A 317 20.91 -0.57 -18.71
N THR A 318 21.62 0.07 -17.78
CA THR A 318 22.16 -0.50 -16.54
C THR A 318 23.20 -1.60 -16.80
N ARG A 319 24.35 -1.23 -17.36
CA ARG A 319 25.52 -2.11 -17.46
C ARG A 319 26.05 -2.49 -16.05
N PRO A 320 26.75 -3.63 -15.91
CA PRO A 320 27.04 -4.62 -16.95
C PRO A 320 25.88 -5.56 -17.30
N PHE A 321 24.95 -5.80 -16.37
CA PHE A 321 23.99 -6.91 -16.47
C PHE A 321 22.70 -6.56 -17.24
N ASN A 322 22.58 -5.32 -17.73
CA ASN A 322 21.57 -4.84 -18.66
C ASN A 322 20.13 -4.94 -18.13
N GLN A 323 19.93 -4.66 -16.83
CA GLN A 323 18.63 -4.71 -16.17
C GLN A 323 17.60 -3.80 -16.85
N GLY A 324 17.96 -2.55 -17.14
CA GLY A 324 17.01 -1.58 -17.63
C GLY A 324 16.63 -1.83 -19.09
N SER A 325 17.60 -2.24 -19.92
CA SER A 325 17.34 -2.60 -21.33
C SER A 325 16.62 -3.95 -21.50
N ARG A 326 16.87 -4.94 -20.63
CA ARG A 326 16.24 -6.28 -20.74
C ARG A 326 14.92 -6.42 -20.00
N LEU A 327 14.77 -5.79 -18.84
CA LEU A 327 13.63 -6.00 -17.93
C LEU A 327 12.74 -4.76 -17.84
N THR A 328 13.31 -3.58 -17.54
CA THR A 328 12.50 -2.36 -17.39
C THR A 328 11.88 -1.89 -18.70
N ALA A 329 12.64 -1.90 -19.80
CA ALA A 329 12.11 -1.62 -21.13
C ALA A 329 11.04 -2.63 -21.55
N PHE A 330 11.19 -3.92 -21.17
CA PHE A 330 10.18 -4.95 -21.42
C PHE A 330 8.88 -4.67 -20.66
N GLU A 331 8.96 -4.34 -19.37
CA GLU A 331 7.79 -3.96 -18.56
C GLU A 331 7.10 -2.70 -19.08
N LEU A 332 7.87 -1.66 -19.43
CA LEU A 332 7.33 -0.40 -19.98
C LEU A 332 6.60 -0.63 -21.32
N VAL A 333 7.13 -1.47 -22.21
CA VAL A 333 6.49 -1.83 -23.48
C VAL A 333 5.24 -2.69 -23.25
N HIS A 334 5.30 -3.67 -22.34
CA HIS A 334 4.17 -4.51 -21.96
C HIS A 334 2.99 -3.68 -21.43
N ASP A 335 3.28 -2.75 -20.52
CA ASP A 335 2.29 -1.87 -19.88
C ASP A 335 1.89 -0.67 -20.74
N LYS A 336 2.45 -0.55 -21.95
CA LYS A 336 2.22 0.52 -22.93
C LYS A 336 2.52 1.92 -22.39
N VAL A 337 3.49 2.02 -21.48
CA VAL A 337 3.98 3.29 -20.94
C VAL A 337 4.84 3.99 -22.02
N PRO A 338 4.61 5.28 -22.32
CA PRO A 338 5.48 6.03 -23.23
C PRO A 338 6.91 6.05 -22.69
N ALA A 339 7.84 5.40 -23.40
CA ALA A 339 9.18 5.13 -22.86
C ALA A 339 10.33 5.36 -23.85
N THR A 340 11.54 5.53 -23.33
CA THR A 340 12.78 5.61 -24.12
C THR A 340 13.94 4.98 -23.34
N LEU A 341 14.66 4.07 -23.99
CA LEU A 341 15.90 3.48 -23.48
C LEU A 341 17.09 4.37 -23.82
N ILE A 342 18.00 4.59 -22.86
CA ILE A 342 19.26 5.31 -23.07
C ILE A 342 20.45 4.48 -22.55
N ALA A 343 21.65 4.73 -23.08
CA ALA A 343 22.89 4.25 -22.45
C ALA A 343 23.11 4.96 -21.10
N ASP A 344 23.77 4.31 -20.14
CA ASP A 344 24.04 4.92 -18.82
C ASP A 344 24.85 6.23 -18.95
N SER A 345 25.76 6.29 -19.92
CA SER A 345 26.58 7.47 -20.25
C SER A 345 25.80 8.63 -20.88
N ALA A 346 24.58 8.42 -21.38
CA ALA A 346 23.75 9.46 -21.98
C ALA A 346 22.91 10.24 -20.94
N ALA A 347 22.82 9.77 -19.70
CA ALA A 347 21.93 10.34 -18.69
C ALA A 347 22.21 11.82 -18.37
N ALA A 348 23.47 12.21 -18.22
CA ALA A 348 23.84 13.62 -18.00
C ALA A 348 23.51 14.51 -19.20
N ALA A 349 23.65 14.01 -20.43
CA ALA A 349 23.28 14.74 -21.64
C ALA A 349 21.75 14.93 -21.74
N LEU A 350 20.96 13.92 -21.34
CA LEU A 350 19.50 14.02 -21.24
C LEU A 350 19.06 15.01 -20.14
N MET A 351 19.70 14.99 -18.97
CA MET A 351 19.44 15.98 -17.91
C MET A 351 19.74 17.41 -18.40
N LYS A 352 20.88 17.60 -19.08
CA LYS A 352 21.29 18.90 -19.64
C LYS A 352 20.31 19.45 -20.67
N SER A 353 19.53 18.62 -21.37
CA SER A 353 18.53 19.10 -22.33
C SER A 353 17.24 19.63 -21.66
N GLY A 354 17.10 19.49 -20.34
CA GLY A 354 15.90 19.92 -19.60
C GLY A 354 14.68 19.01 -19.79
N CYS A 355 14.85 17.87 -20.46
CA CYS A 355 13.75 16.97 -20.84
C CYS A 355 13.28 16.05 -19.71
N ILE A 356 13.87 16.10 -18.50
CA ILE A 356 13.39 15.34 -17.33
C ILE A 356 13.32 16.23 -16.09
N GLN A 357 12.31 16.00 -15.24
CA GLN A 357 12.07 16.77 -14.01
C GLN A 357 12.44 15.99 -12.75
N ALA A 358 12.45 14.65 -12.82
CA ALA A 358 12.80 13.78 -11.70
C ALA A 358 13.58 12.54 -12.15
N VAL A 359 14.46 12.06 -11.27
CA VAL A 359 15.03 10.71 -11.28
C VAL A 359 14.36 9.93 -10.15
N ILE A 360 13.91 8.70 -10.43
CA ILE A 360 13.28 7.81 -9.45
C ILE A 360 13.97 6.45 -9.51
N VAL A 361 14.61 6.03 -8.42
CA VAL A 361 15.37 4.76 -8.32
C VAL A 361 14.85 3.89 -7.17
N GLY A 362 15.17 2.60 -7.21
CA GLY A 362 14.95 1.69 -6.08
C GLY A 362 16.03 1.81 -5.01
N ALA A 363 15.98 0.92 -4.02
CA ALA A 363 17.07 0.67 -3.09
C ALA A 363 17.18 -0.83 -2.81
N ASP A 364 18.42 -1.31 -2.70
CA ASP A 364 18.73 -2.61 -2.13
C ASP A 364 18.88 -2.50 -0.59
N ARG A 365 19.42 -1.37 -0.08
CA ARG A 365 19.42 -1.04 1.35
C ARG A 365 19.48 0.48 1.59
N ILE A 366 18.84 0.96 2.64
CA ILE A 366 18.91 2.35 3.11
C ILE A 366 19.40 2.35 4.57
N ALA A 367 20.47 3.06 4.88
CA ALA A 367 20.98 3.21 6.25
C ALA A 367 20.14 4.21 7.07
N ALA A 368 20.35 4.27 8.39
CA ALA A 368 19.56 5.12 9.30
C ALA A 368 19.61 6.63 8.97
N ASN A 369 20.70 7.11 8.35
CA ASN A 369 20.85 8.50 7.90
C ASN A 369 20.25 8.78 6.50
N GLY A 370 19.78 7.75 5.79
CA GLY A 370 19.25 7.84 4.43
C GLY A 370 20.25 7.54 3.30
N ASP A 371 21.52 7.24 3.61
CA ASP A 371 22.46 6.76 2.59
C ASP A 371 21.92 5.48 1.96
N THR A 372 21.84 5.46 0.64
CA THR A 372 21.13 4.42 -0.11
C THR A 372 22.08 3.62 -0.97
N ALA A 373 22.21 2.33 -0.69
CA ALA A 373 22.83 1.37 -1.59
C ALA A 373 21.82 0.90 -2.65
N ASN A 374 22.18 1.06 -3.93
CA ASN A 374 21.40 0.60 -5.07
C ASN A 374 22.35 0.20 -6.21
N LYS A 375 21.82 -0.28 -7.33
CA LYS A 375 22.60 -0.70 -8.51
C LYS A 375 23.68 0.30 -8.93
N ILE A 376 24.86 -0.21 -9.28
CA ILE A 376 26.00 0.58 -9.77
C ILE A 376 25.58 1.49 -10.94
N GLY A 377 25.88 2.78 -10.81
CA GLY A 377 25.37 3.85 -11.67
C GLY A 377 24.41 4.82 -10.94
N THR A 378 23.82 4.41 -9.81
CA THR A 378 22.86 5.25 -9.07
C THR A 378 23.50 6.52 -8.51
N TYR A 379 24.67 6.41 -7.88
CA TYR A 379 25.43 7.55 -7.37
C TYR A 379 25.83 8.52 -8.49
N ASN A 380 26.22 8.00 -9.65
CA ASN A 380 26.54 8.82 -10.83
C ASN A 380 25.31 9.58 -11.36
N LEU A 381 24.13 8.96 -11.34
CA LEU A 381 22.87 9.64 -11.65
C LEU A 381 22.52 10.70 -10.62
N ALA A 382 22.75 10.45 -9.32
CA ALA A 382 22.47 11.41 -8.25
C ALA A 382 23.37 12.66 -8.33
N ILE A 383 24.67 12.49 -8.63
CA ILE A 383 25.59 13.61 -8.92
C ILE A 383 25.09 14.41 -10.13
N SER A 384 24.75 13.72 -11.22
CA SER A 384 24.30 14.36 -12.46
C SER A 384 22.99 15.12 -12.26
N ALA A 385 22.05 14.55 -11.51
CA ALA A 385 20.77 15.16 -11.17
C ALA A 385 20.96 16.44 -10.36
N LYS A 386 21.81 16.39 -9.31
CA LYS A 386 22.15 17.57 -8.50
C LYS A 386 22.83 18.67 -9.32
N HIS A 387 23.72 18.33 -10.25
CA HIS A 387 24.37 19.30 -11.14
C HIS A 387 23.37 20.01 -12.08
N HIS A 388 22.33 19.30 -12.51
CA HIS A 388 21.29 19.81 -13.42
C HIS A 388 20.00 20.26 -12.72
N SER A 389 19.98 20.37 -11.40
CA SER A 389 18.81 20.73 -10.58
C SER A 389 17.58 19.82 -10.78
N VAL A 390 17.80 18.57 -11.19
CA VAL A 390 16.78 17.53 -11.32
C VAL A 390 16.56 16.86 -9.96
N GLN A 391 15.31 16.68 -9.55
CA GLN A 391 15.00 16.06 -8.27
C GLN A 391 15.35 14.57 -8.26
N PHE A 392 15.86 14.04 -7.14
CA PHE A 392 16.32 12.65 -7.05
C PHE A 392 15.59 11.91 -5.94
N TYR A 393 14.82 10.89 -6.30
CA TYR A 393 13.96 10.15 -5.38
C TYR A 393 14.37 8.69 -5.28
N VAL A 394 14.37 8.18 -4.05
CA VAL A 394 14.49 6.74 -3.76
C VAL A 394 13.11 6.21 -3.42
N ALA A 395 12.68 5.10 -4.04
CA ALA A 395 11.41 4.45 -3.76
C ALA A 395 11.66 3.01 -3.29
N ALA A 396 11.35 2.73 -2.02
CA ALA A 396 11.62 1.46 -1.37
C ALA A 396 10.68 1.24 -0.18
N PRO A 397 10.32 -0.02 0.14
CA PRO A 397 9.55 -0.32 1.34
C PRO A 397 10.38 -0.08 2.61
N ILE A 398 9.73 0.14 3.76
CA ILE A 398 10.41 0.21 5.07
C ILE A 398 11.24 -1.05 5.34
N THR A 399 10.91 -2.20 4.75
CA THR A 399 11.69 -3.44 4.85
C THR A 399 13.07 -3.40 4.17
N SER A 400 13.38 -2.36 3.38
CA SER A 400 14.73 -2.08 2.86
C SER A 400 15.51 -1.06 3.72
N ILE A 401 14.91 -0.55 4.80
CA ILE A 401 15.55 0.41 5.71
C ILE A 401 16.20 -0.34 6.88
N ASP A 402 17.52 -0.29 6.94
CA ASP A 402 18.36 -0.92 7.96
C ASP A 402 18.77 0.12 9.02
N LEU A 403 17.91 0.28 10.03
CA LEU A 403 18.15 1.18 11.18
C LEU A 403 19.33 0.74 12.06
N SER A 404 19.95 -0.42 11.82
CA SER A 404 21.14 -0.85 12.56
C SER A 404 22.43 -0.25 12.02
N LEU A 405 22.44 0.16 10.74
CA LEU A 405 23.58 0.81 10.10
C LEU A 405 23.46 2.34 10.23
N PRO A 406 24.41 3.04 10.87
CA PRO A 406 24.34 4.49 11.02
C PRO A 406 24.58 5.26 9.71
N SER A 407 25.36 4.72 8.76
CA SER A 407 25.63 5.33 7.46
C SER A 407 25.84 4.30 6.35
N GLY A 408 25.99 4.77 5.11
CA GLY A 408 26.29 3.91 3.97
C GLY A 408 27.69 3.30 3.99
N GLU A 409 28.61 3.83 4.81
CA GLU A 409 30.01 3.38 4.92
C GLU A 409 30.13 1.95 5.45
N GLN A 410 29.13 1.46 6.21
CA GLN A 410 29.11 0.10 6.72
C GLN A 410 28.45 -0.91 5.75
N ILE A 411 27.95 -0.45 4.60
CA ILE A 411 27.35 -1.34 3.59
C ILE A 411 28.46 -1.99 2.77
N VAL A 412 28.65 -3.30 2.97
CA VAL A 412 29.58 -4.11 2.17
C VAL A 412 29.06 -4.24 0.74
N ILE A 413 29.82 -3.73 -0.23
CA ILE A 413 29.48 -3.80 -1.66
C ILE A 413 29.88 -5.15 -2.25
N GLU A 414 28.93 -5.85 -2.86
CA GLU A 414 29.15 -7.09 -3.62
C GLU A 414 29.97 -6.78 -4.89
N GLU A 415 31.19 -7.30 -5.01
CA GLU A 415 31.90 -7.38 -6.29
C GLU A 415 31.55 -8.66 -7.02
N ARG A 416 31.32 -8.56 -8.34
CA ARG A 416 30.83 -9.66 -9.19
C ARG A 416 31.84 -10.08 -10.24
N SER A 417 31.55 -11.19 -10.92
CA SER A 417 32.45 -11.78 -11.91
C SER A 417 32.91 -10.74 -12.96
N PRO A 418 34.22 -10.66 -13.27
CA PRO A 418 34.73 -9.87 -14.39
C PRO A 418 34.02 -10.12 -15.72
N ASN A 419 33.52 -11.36 -15.93
CA ASN A 419 32.87 -11.77 -17.17
C ASN A 419 31.66 -10.88 -17.51
N GLU A 420 30.93 -10.35 -16.53
CA GLU A 420 29.77 -9.48 -16.78
C GLU A 420 30.14 -8.22 -17.60
N LEU A 421 31.36 -7.72 -17.40
CA LEU A 421 31.95 -6.62 -18.17
C LEU A 421 32.73 -7.09 -19.40
N LEU A 422 33.51 -8.17 -19.27
CA LEU A 422 34.36 -8.69 -20.37
C LEU A 422 33.55 -9.21 -21.56
N ASN A 423 32.32 -9.67 -21.34
CA ASN A 423 31.43 -10.23 -22.34
C ASN A 423 30.13 -9.42 -22.50
N SER A 424 29.45 -9.57 -23.63
CA SER A 424 28.09 -9.05 -23.84
C SER A 424 27.05 -9.78 -22.98
N GLU A 425 25.82 -9.25 -22.96
CA GLU A 425 24.66 -9.91 -22.32
C GLU A 425 24.86 -10.23 -20.83
N GLY A 426 25.57 -9.35 -20.09
CA GLY A 426 25.82 -9.53 -18.67
C GLY A 426 26.70 -10.73 -18.34
N GLY A 427 27.56 -11.17 -19.26
CA GLY A 427 28.54 -12.24 -19.04
C GLY A 427 28.33 -13.51 -19.85
N LEU A 428 27.17 -13.64 -20.51
CA LEU A 428 26.78 -14.86 -21.24
C LEU A 428 27.11 -14.81 -22.74
N GLY A 429 27.30 -13.61 -23.29
CA GLY A 429 27.52 -13.41 -24.72
C GLY A 429 28.98 -13.45 -25.14
N LYS A 430 29.28 -12.85 -26.30
CA LYS A 430 30.64 -12.82 -26.87
C LYS A 430 31.56 -11.90 -26.04
N GLN A 431 32.85 -12.22 -26.02
CA GLN A 431 33.86 -11.33 -25.44
C GLN A 431 33.90 -9.99 -26.20
N VAL A 432 33.86 -8.88 -25.46
CA VAL A 432 33.90 -7.50 -25.97
C VAL A 432 35.13 -6.71 -25.50
N ALA A 433 35.72 -7.09 -24.36
CA ALA A 433 36.94 -6.49 -23.84
C ALA A 433 38.20 -7.29 -24.26
N ALA A 434 39.37 -6.65 -24.28
CA ALA A 434 40.63 -7.31 -24.62
C ALA A 434 41.04 -8.36 -23.56
N SER A 435 41.56 -9.50 -24.00
CA SER A 435 42.03 -10.56 -23.09
C SER A 435 43.17 -10.08 -22.19
N GLY A 436 43.09 -10.40 -20.89
CA GLY A 436 44.12 -10.04 -19.90
C GLY A 436 43.94 -8.69 -19.22
N ILE A 437 42.90 -7.92 -19.53
CA ILE A 437 42.57 -6.68 -18.80
C ILE A 437 42.01 -7.02 -17.39
N SER A 438 42.47 -6.30 -16.37
CA SER A 438 41.88 -6.34 -15.03
C SER A 438 40.53 -5.64 -15.00
N VAL A 439 39.60 -6.13 -14.17
CA VAL A 439 38.24 -5.59 -14.05
C VAL A 439 37.92 -5.30 -12.60
N TRP A 440 37.29 -4.15 -12.37
CA TRP A 440 36.61 -3.80 -11.13
C TRP A 440 35.10 -3.78 -11.42
N ASN A 441 34.33 -4.64 -10.75
CA ASN A 441 32.90 -4.84 -11.02
C ASN A 441 32.06 -4.81 -9.73
N PRO A 442 31.96 -3.64 -9.06
CA PRO A 442 31.02 -3.47 -7.95
C PRO A 442 29.59 -3.55 -8.48
N ALA A 443 28.76 -4.39 -7.88
CA ALA A 443 27.36 -4.57 -8.27
C ALA A 443 26.46 -3.42 -7.82
N PHE A 444 26.91 -2.63 -6.85
CA PHE A 444 26.15 -1.57 -6.19
C PHE A 444 27.05 -0.36 -5.93
N ASP A 445 26.46 0.82 -5.79
CA ASP A 445 27.11 1.98 -5.20
C ASP A 445 26.24 2.55 -4.07
N VAL A 446 26.85 3.42 -3.26
CA VAL A 446 26.15 4.16 -2.19
C VAL A 446 25.91 5.58 -2.67
N THR A 447 24.65 5.98 -2.72
CA THR A 447 24.24 7.37 -2.92
C THR A 447 24.08 8.05 -1.56
N PRO A 448 24.89 9.07 -1.24
CA PRO A 448 24.79 9.76 0.04
C PRO A 448 23.48 10.52 0.20
N ALA A 449 22.97 10.60 1.43
CA ALA A 449 21.70 11.25 1.76
C ALA A 449 21.59 12.71 1.27
N ASN A 450 22.72 13.44 1.19
CA ASN A 450 22.78 14.82 0.73
C ASN A 450 22.57 15.01 -0.81
N LEU A 451 22.44 13.92 -1.57
CA LEU A 451 22.05 13.92 -2.99
C LEU A 451 20.59 13.51 -3.20
N ILE A 452 19.91 12.98 -2.17
CA ILE A 452 18.53 12.48 -2.26
C ILE A 452 17.56 13.59 -1.84
N THR A 453 16.53 13.85 -2.65
CA THR A 453 15.45 14.80 -2.34
C THR A 453 14.49 14.24 -1.29
N ALA A 454 13.99 13.00 -1.51
CA ALA A 454 13.08 12.32 -0.59
C ALA A 454 13.10 10.80 -0.79
N ILE A 455 12.66 10.07 0.24
CA ILE A 455 12.52 8.61 0.25
C ILE A 455 11.03 8.26 0.29
N ILE A 456 10.53 7.55 -0.73
CA ILE A 456 9.12 7.19 -0.92
C ILE A 456 8.90 5.77 -0.41
N THR A 457 7.99 5.62 0.56
CA THR A 457 7.67 4.35 1.25
C THR A 457 6.18 4.02 1.20
N GLU A 458 5.82 2.82 1.63
CA GLU A 458 4.43 2.37 1.74
C GLU A 458 3.64 3.10 2.84
N LYS A 459 4.31 3.84 3.74
CA LYS A 459 3.67 4.63 4.81
C LYS A 459 3.67 6.14 4.54
N GLY A 460 4.26 6.57 3.42
CA GLY A 460 4.35 7.98 3.01
C GLY A 460 5.71 8.35 2.46
N VAL A 461 5.97 9.65 2.30
CA VAL A 461 7.25 10.16 1.79
C VAL A 461 8.05 10.81 2.93
N ILE A 462 9.27 10.32 3.15
CA ILE A 462 10.22 10.85 4.11
C ILE A 462 10.97 12.01 3.43
N THR A 463 10.75 13.22 3.93
CA THR A 463 11.50 14.42 3.53
C THR A 463 12.57 14.75 4.56
N LYS A 464 13.52 15.60 4.16
CA LYS A 464 14.48 16.19 5.08
C LYS A 464 13.81 17.19 6.03
N SER A 465 14.42 17.42 7.19
CA SER A 465 14.05 18.52 8.08
C SER A 465 14.58 19.85 7.54
N ASP A 466 13.79 20.92 7.66
CA ASP A 466 14.19 22.27 7.21
C ASP A 466 15.33 22.87 8.07
N ALA A 467 15.64 22.28 9.23
CA ALA A 467 16.61 22.82 10.19
C ALA A 467 18.06 22.33 9.96
N ASP A 468 18.23 21.13 9.40
CA ASP A 468 19.53 20.45 9.29
C ASP A 468 19.77 19.71 7.96
N GLU A 469 18.79 19.71 7.04
CA GLU A 469 18.78 18.94 5.80
C GLU A 469 18.99 17.41 5.97
N THR A 470 18.70 16.84 7.15
CA THR A 470 18.81 15.39 7.41
C THR A 470 17.46 14.68 7.36
N PHE A 471 17.47 13.35 7.13
CA PHE A 471 16.27 12.52 7.20
C PHE A 471 16.05 11.98 8.62
N ASN A 472 14.91 12.29 9.24
CA ASN A 472 14.51 11.65 10.48
C ASN A 472 13.73 10.34 10.22
N ILE A 473 14.44 9.33 9.70
CA ILE A 473 13.86 8.05 9.30
C ILE A 473 13.29 7.28 10.49
N LYS A 474 13.96 7.34 11.64
CA LYS A 474 13.56 6.63 12.86
C LYS A 474 12.21 7.14 13.37
N ASP A 475 12.03 8.45 13.49
CA ASP A 475 10.79 9.02 14.01
C ASP A 475 9.67 8.92 12.97
N PHE A 476 9.98 8.93 11.67
CA PHE A 476 9.01 8.58 10.62
C PHE A 476 8.49 7.14 10.78
N ILE A 477 9.37 6.16 10.97
CA ILE A 477 8.97 4.75 11.16
C ILE A 477 8.20 4.56 12.49
N GLN A 478 8.60 5.26 13.56
CA GLN A 478 7.87 5.21 14.85
C GLN A 478 6.49 5.87 14.76
N SER A 479 6.40 7.06 14.17
CA SER A 479 5.13 7.75 13.94
C SER A 479 4.23 7.01 12.95
N ALA A 480 4.78 6.33 11.93
CA ALA A 480 4.02 5.46 11.04
C ALA A 480 3.43 4.24 11.79
N LYS A 481 4.17 3.63 12.73
CA LYS A 481 3.65 2.57 13.61
C LYS A 481 2.56 3.06 14.57
N LEU A 482 2.62 4.34 14.97
CA LEU A 482 1.57 5.03 15.74
C LEU A 482 0.40 5.52 14.86
N CYS A 483 0.61 5.72 13.55
CA CYS A 483 -0.41 6.14 12.59
C CYS A 483 -1.14 4.98 11.91
N THR A 484 -0.60 3.76 11.96
CA THR A 484 -1.42 2.55 11.75
C THR A 484 -2.54 2.38 12.80
N SER A 485 -2.60 3.26 13.80
CA SER A 485 -3.68 3.38 14.79
C SER A 485 -4.33 4.78 14.86
N SER A 486 -4.36 5.54 13.76
CA SER A 486 -5.02 6.86 13.70
C SER A 486 -5.68 7.14 12.32
N MET A 487 -6.75 7.94 12.17
CA MET A 487 -7.38 8.91 13.09
C MET A 487 -8.93 8.81 13.15
N SER A 488 -9.47 9.37 14.24
CA SER A 488 -10.86 9.83 14.44
C SER A 488 -12.01 8.82 14.63
N ALA A 489 -11.90 7.54 14.22
CA ALA A 489 -12.97 6.55 14.44
C ALA A 489 -12.59 5.30 15.28
N GLY A 490 -11.30 5.08 15.54
CA GLY A 490 -10.79 3.90 16.25
C GLY A 490 -11.01 2.60 15.47
N LEU A 491 -10.14 2.33 14.49
CA LEU A 491 -10.25 1.20 13.53
C LEU A 491 -10.15 -0.23 14.11
N SER A 492 -10.21 -0.38 15.45
CA SER A 492 -10.23 -1.68 16.13
C SER A 492 -11.65 -2.27 16.28
N GLY A 493 -12.70 -1.46 16.07
CA GLY A 493 -14.09 -1.94 16.07
C GLY A 493 -14.61 -2.31 14.68
N SER A 494 -15.38 -3.39 14.56
CA SER A 494 -15.97 -3.84 13.29
C SER A 494 -16.82 -2.78 12.57
N SER A 495 -17.47 -1.90 13.33
CA SER A 495 -18.25 -0.77 12.81
C SER A 495 -17.42 0.43 12.36
N ALA A 496 -16.18 0.59 12.83
CA ALA A 496 -15.37 1.76 12.55
C ALA A 496 -15.07 1.88 11.05
N ILE A 497 -14.83 0.74 10.39
CA ILE A 497 -14.61 0.65 8.94
C ILE A 497 -15.84 1.13 8.17
N ILE A 498 -17.05 0.74 8.60
CA ILE A 498 -18.31 1.09 7.91
C ILE A 498 -18.70 2.55 8.19
N CYS A 499 -18.42 3.04 9.41
CA CYS A 499 -18.57 4.46 9.76
C CYS A 499 -17.61 5.37 8.96
N ALA A 500 -16.35 4.95 8.80
CA ALA A 500 -15.38 5.62 7.95
C ALA A 500 -15.80 5.58 6.47
N ALA A 501 -16.21 4.42 5.95
CA ALA A 501 -16.68 4.27 4.58
C ALA A 501 -17.90 5.16 4.29
N LEU A 502 -18.91 5.18 5.18
CA LEU A 502 -20.05 6.10 5.04
C LEU A 502 -19.58 7.56 5.04
N SER A 503 -18.69 7.94 5.96
CA SER A 503 -18.14 9.29 6.01
C SER A 503 -17.45 9.70 4.70
N CYS A 504 -16.55 8.85 4.17
CA CYS A 504 -15.90 9.09 2.89
C CYS A 504 -16.91 9.19 1.73
N LEU A 505 -17.99 8.40 1.72
CA LEU A 505 -19.04 8.49 0.70
C LEU A 505 -19.85 9.79 0.82
N LEU A 506 -20.18 10.23 2.05
CA LEU A 506 -20.88 11.50 2.30
C LEU A 506 -20.08 12.71 1.78
N ASP A 507 -18.76 12.67 1.93
CA ASP A 507 -17.85 13.72 1.45
C ASP A 507 -17.61 13.63 -0.06
N PHE A 508 -17.34 12.43 -0.58
CA PHE A 508 -17.08 12.17 -2.01
C PHE A 508 -18.26 12.60 -2.91
N TYR A 509 -19.49 12.31 -2.48
CA TYR A 509 -20.69 12.75 -3.19
C TYR A 509 -21.18 14.16 -2.80
N ASN A 510 -20.49 14.84 -1.87
CA ASN A 510 -20.88 16.14 -1.31
C ASN A 510 -22.33 16.18 -0.77
N VAL A 511 -22.76 15.11 -0.09
CA VAL A 511 -24.12 14.95 0.46
C VAL A 511 -24.17 14.93 1.99
N ARG A 512 -23.06 15.16 2.69
CA ARG A 512 -23.00 15.19 4.17
C ARG A 512 -24.05 16.10 4.80
N HIS A 513 -24.35 17.23 4.16
CA HIS A 513 -25.34 18.22 4.60
C HIS A 513 -26.80 17.76 4.41
N LEU A 514 -27.07 16.75 3.56
CA LEU A 514 -28.41 16.20 3.32
C LEU A 514 -28.79 15.10 4.32
N ILE A 515 -27.81 14.53 5.03
CA ILE A 515 -28.01 13.41 5.95
C ILE A 515 -27.67 13.87 7.37
N LYS A 516 -28.72 14.17 8.13
CA LYS A 516 -28.66 14.56 9.56
C LYS A 516 -27.84 13.57 10.37
N VAL A 517 -27.05 14.06 11.32
CA VAL A 517 -26.02 13.25 12.00
C VAL A 517 -26.65 12.16 12.88
N GLU A 518 -27.82 12.43 13.43
CA GLU A 518 -28.64 11.55 14.27
C GLU A 518 -29.04 10.26 13.52
N ILE A 519 -29.17 10.34 12.20
CA ILE A 519 -29.64 9.25 11.33
C ILE A 519 -28.47 8.37 10.85
N ARG A 520 -27.24 8.92 10.78
CA ARG A 520 -26.05 8.21 10.27
C ARG A 520 -25.74 6.90 11.03
N PRO A 521 -25.87 6.80 12.38
CA PRO A 521 -25.69 5.55 13.11
C PRO A 521 -26.66 4.43 12.67
N ASN A 522 -27.91 4.78 12.36
CA ASN A 522 -28.90 3.83 11.85
C ASN A 522 -28.55 3.36 10.43
N ILE A 523 -28.11 4.25 9.54
CA ILE A 523 -27.67 3.89 8.18
C ILE A 523 -26.51 2.87 8.22
N ILE A 524 -25.53 3.08 9.12
CA ILE A 524 -24.42 2.14 9.34
C ILE A 524 -24.96 0.79 9.84
N LEU A 525 -25.82 0.82 10.87
CA LEU A 525 -26.39 -0.39 11.47
C LEU A 525 -27.27 -1.20 10.49
N ASP A 526 -28.00 -0.54 9.60
CA ASP A 526 -28.81 -1.21 8.58
C ASP A 526 -27.95 -1.82 7.46
N ALA A 527 -26.87 -1.15 7.06
CA ALA A 527 -25.88 -1.74 6.15
C ALA A 527 -25.21 -2.99 6.78
N GLU A 528 -24.90 -2.95 8.08
CA GLU A 528 -24.39 -4.11 8.82
C GLU A 528 -25.39 -5.28 8.86
N LYS A 529 -26.69 -5.00 9.07
CA LYS A 529 -27.75 -6.02 8.99
C LYS A 529 -27.83 -6.65 7.60
N GLU A 530 -27.75 -5.87 6.51
CA GLU A 530 -27.72 -6.41 5.14
C GLU A 530 -26.47 -7.28 4.88
N LEU A 531 -25.36 -7.01 5.58
CA LEU A 531 -24.13 -7.80 5.54
C LEU A 531 -24.14 -9.02 6.48
N GLY A 532 -25.20 -9.21 7.28
CA GLY A 532 -25.30 -10.31 8.25
C GLY A 532 -24.47 -10.11 9.53
N ILE A 533 -24.02 -8.88 9.81
CA ILE A 533 -23.20 -8.55 10.98
C ILE A 533 -24.12 -8.30 12.19
N VAL A 534 -23.88 -9.03 13.28
CA VAL A 534 -24.59 -8.81 14.55
C VAL A 534 -24.00 -7.58 15.24
N ALA A 535 -24.80 -6.52 15.35
CA ALA A 535 -24.35 -5.17 15.69
C ALA A 535 -25.30 -4.46 16.68
N GLY A 536 -24.75 -3.58 17.51
CA GLY A 536 -25.49 -2.73 18.44
C GLY A 536 -25.34 -1.24 18.12
N LEU A 537 -26.41 -0.46 18.24
CA LEU A 537 -26.45 0.95 17.80
C LEU A 537 -25.43 1.86 18.53
N GLN A 538 -25.12 1.57 19.80
CA GLN A 538 -24.30 2.42 20.68
C GLN A 538 -22.91 2.75 20.09
N ASP A 539 -22.18 1.73 19.61
CA ASP A 539 -20.82 1.91 19.07
C ASP A 539 -20.82 2.82 17.84
N ARG A 540 -21.89 2.78 17.03
CA ARG A 540 -22.04 3.58 15.81
C ARG A 540 -22.33 5.04 16.14
N VAL A 541 -23.09 5.31 17.20
CA VAL A 541 -23.29 6.68 17.71
C VAL A 541 -21.96 7.26 18.18
N ALA A 542 -21.19 6.52 18.99
CA ALA A 542 -19.87 6.98 19.46
C ALA A 542 -18.92 7.30 18.29
N GLN A 543 -18.88 6.45 17.26
CA GLN A 543 -17.98 6.61 16.10
C GLN A 543 -18.43 7.72 15.14
N VAL A 544 -19.74 7.95 14.98
CA VAL A 544 -20.27 9.05 14.14
C VAL A 544 -20.06 10.41 14.79
N TYR A 545 -20.27 10.51 16.10
CA TYR A 545 -20.21 11.78 16.83
C TYR A 545 -18.80 12.13 17.31
N GLY A 546 -17.96 11.16 17.64
CA GLY A 546 -16.65 11.37 18.25
C GLY A 546 -16.70 12.09 19.61
N GLY A 547 -15.55 12.33 20.23
CA GLY A 547 -15.46 13.00 21.52
C GLY A 547 -16.20 12.28 22.66
N LEU A 548 -16.80 13.05 23.56
CA LEU A 548 -17.65 12.56 24.63
C LEU A 548 -19.13 12.77 24.26
N VAL A 549 -19.94 11.73 24.37
CA VAL A 549 -21.37 11.76 23.99
C VAL A 549 -22.22 11.10 25.07
N TYR A 550 -23.22 11.82 25.57
CA TYR A 550 -24.31 11.23 26.32
C TYR A 550 -25.39 10.73 25.35
N MET A 551 -25.84 9.49 25.53
CA MET A 551 -26.81 8.85 24.64
C MET A 551 -28.05 8.43 25.41
N ASP A 552 -29.20 8.95 25.01
CA ASP A 552 -30.50 8.53 25.53
C ASP A 552 -31.23 7.69 24.47
N PHE A 553 -31.47 6.42 24.80
CA PHE A 553 -32.23 5.47 23.97
C PHE A 553 -33.63 5.21 24.57
N GLY A 554 -34.17 6.16 25.34
CA GLY A 554 -35.52 6.08 25.90
C GLY A 554 -36.56 5.70 24.85
N LYS A 555 -37.45 4.78 25.22
CA LYS A 555 -38.41 4.16 24.28
C LYS A 555 -39.22 5.20 23.51
N GLU A 556 -39.68 6.26 24.19
CA GLU A 556 -40.43 7.35 23.56
C GLU A 556 -39.64 8.03 22.43
N HIS A 557 -38.34 8.32 22.63
CA HIS A 557 -37.49 8.90 21.59
C HIS A 557 -37.28 7.95 20.42
N MET A 558 -37.02 6.67 20.71
CA MET A 558 -36.84 5.64 19.67
C MET A 558 -38.11 5.43 18.84
N ASP A 559 -39.28 5.39 19.48
CA ASP A 559 -40.59 5.17 18.83
C ASP A 559 -41.07 6.41 18.03
N THR A 560 -40.71 7.63 18.46
CA THR A 560 -41.17 8.89 17.82
C THR A 560 -40.20 9.47 16.79
N LEU A 561 -38.89 9.37 17.02
CA LEU A 561 -37.84 9.94 16.16
C LEU A 561 -37.16 8.89 15.27
N GLY A 562 -37.29 7.61 15.60
CA GLY A 562 -36.54 6.52 14.95
C GLY A 562 -35.05 6.46 15.36
N HIS A 563 -34.61 7.33 16.26
CA HIS A 563 -33.25 7.40 16.80
C HIS A 563 -33.27 7.89 18.26
N GLY A 564 -32.15 7.73 18.96
CA GLY A 564 -31.98 8.25 20.31
C GLY A 564 -31.67 9.75 20.34
N VAL A 565 -31.64 10.33 21.53
CA VAL A 565 -31.14 11.70 21.75
C VAL A 565 -29.65 11.63 22.08
N TYR A 566 -28.82 12.19 21.21
CA TYR A 566 -27.36 12.14 21.33
C TYR A 566 -26.84 13.54 21.65
N THR A 567 -26.32 13.74 22.85
CA THR A 567 -25.81 15.03 23.34
C THR A 567 -24.29 15.00 23.42
N PRO A 568 -23.57 15.71 22.53
CA PRO A 568 -22.14 15.96 22.71
C PRO A 568 -21.87 16.67 24.03
N LEU A 569 -20.77 16.31 24.70
CA LEU A 569 -20.29 16.92 25.92
C LEU A 569 -18.84 17.37 25.73
N ASP A 570 -18.40 18.37 26.51
CA ASP A 570 -17.00 18.79 26.52
C ASP A 570 -16.10 17.65 27.04
N ILE A 571 -15.06 17.31 26.27
CA ILE A 571 -14.05 16.32 26.64
C ILE A 571 -13.28 16.72 27.91
N ASN A 572 -13.19 18.02 28.24
CA ASN A 572 -12.55 18.52 29.47
C ASN A 572 -13.34 18.20 30.75
N LEU A 573 -14.52 17.60 30.64
CA LEU A 573 -15.25 17.01 31.78
C LEU A 573 -14.69 15.64 32.19
N LEU A 574 -13.88 15.00 31.34
CA LEU A 574 -13.29 13.70 31.67
C LEU A 574 -12.08 13.85 32.61
N PRO A 575 -11.99 13.04 33.67
CA PRO A 575 -10.74 12.88 34.41
C PRO A 575 -9.70 12.14 33.55
N PRO A 576 -8.42 12.11 33.95
CA PRO A 576 -7.42 11.22 33.34
C PRO A 576 -7.87 9.76 33.42
N LEU A 577 -8.01 9.12 32.26
CA LEU A 577 -8.37 7.71 32.11
C LEU A 577 -7.18 6.90 31.59
N HIS A 578 -7.14 5.63 31.97
CA HIS A 578 -6.08 4.69 31.60
C HIS A 578 -6.69 3.44 30.97
N LEU A 579 -6.10 2.94 29.89
CA LEU A 579 -6.44 1.67 29.27
C LEU A 579 -5.54 0.58 29.84
N ILE A 580 -6.13 -0.55 30.25
CA ILE A 580 -5.41 -1.75 30.65
C ILE A 580 -5.72 -2.83 29.61
N TYR A 581 -4.69 -3.48 29.07
CA TYR A 581 -4.83 -4.49 28.02
C TYR A 581 -3.69 -5.52 28.08
N ALA A 582 -3.88 -6.67 27.42
CA ALA A 582 -2.84 -7.68 27.23
C ALA A 582 -2.17 -7.49 25.85
N ASP A 583 -0.86 -7.78 25.76
CA ASP A 583 -0.03 -7.58 24.55
C ASP A 583 -0.41 -8.52 23.39
N ASN A 584 -1.16 -9.59 23.68
CA ASN A 584 -1.66 -10.53 22.69
C ASN A 584 -3.08 -11.01 23.07
N PRO A 585 -4.12 -10.18 22.87
CA PRO A 585 -5.47 -10.50 23.31
C PRO A 585 -6.03 -11.67 22.49
N SER A 586 -6.52 -12.71 23.17
CA SER A 586 -7.22 -13.82 22.53
C SER A 586 -8.44 -13.30 21.76
N ASP A 587 -8.63 -13.84 20.55
CA ASP A 587 -9.65 -13.45 19.58
C ASP A 587 -11.04 -13.20 20.21
N SER A 588 -11.58 -11.99 20.05
CA SER A 588 -12.83 -11.53 20.70
C SER A 588 -14.12 -12.10 20.09
N GLY A 589 -13.98 -13.13 19.25
CA GLY A 589 -14.96 -13.51 18.23
C GLY A 589 -16.00 -14.57 18.60
N LYS A 590 -15.96 -15.21 19.78
CA LYS A 590 -16.92 -16.29 20.12
C LYS A 590 -17.41 -16.27 21.57
N VAL A 591 -18.36 -15.38 21.85
CA VAL A 591 -19.30 -15.59 22.96
C VAL A 591 -20.73 -15.23 22.54
N HIS A 592 -21.62 -16.20 22.56
CA HIS A 592 -23.07 -15.97 22.43
C HIS A 592 -23.66 -15.55 23.78
N SER A 593 -23.72 -14.24 24.04
CA SER A 593 -24.45 -13.73 25.22
C SER A 593 -25.96 -14.00 25.08
N THR A 594 -26.53 -14.70 26.07
CA THR A 594 -27.96 -14.99 26.16
C THR A 594 -28.80 -13.80 26.64
N VAL A 595 -28.17 -12.71 27.12
CA VAL A 595 -28.85 -11.57 27.77
C VAL A 595 -29.97 -10.97 26.90
N ARG A 596 -29.80 -10.90 25.59
CA ARG A 596 -30.86 -10.41 24.67
C ARG A 596 -32.08 -11.34 24.65
N GLN A 597 -31.87 -12.64 24.66
CA GLN A 597 -32.97 -13.62 24.69
C GLN A 597 -33.69 -13.55 26.04
N ARG A 598 -32.93 -13.56 27.14
CA ARG A 598 -33.45 -13.43 28.52
C ARG A 598 -34.28 -12.16 28.75
N TRP A 599 -33.88 -11.04 28.13
CA TRP A 599 -34.69 -9.81 28.10
C TRP A 599 -35.99 -9.99 27.31
N LEU A 600 -35.94 -10.62 26.13
CA LEU A 600 -37.13 -10.89 25.29
C LEU A 600 -38.11 -11.89 25.95
N ASP A 601 -37.58 -12.82 26.73
CA ASP A 601 -38.35 -13.81 27.51
C ASP A 601 -38.95 -13.19 28.79
N GLY A 602 -38.65 -11.92 29.09
CA GLY A 602 -39.25 -11.17 30.19
C GLY A 602 -38.60 -11.40 31.56
N GLU A 603 -37.34 -11.84 31.64
CA GLU A 603 -36.67 -12.05 32.93
C GLU A 603 -36.54 -10.76 33.75
N GLU A 604 -37.28 -10.68 34.87
CA GLU A 604 -37.33 -9.52 35.78
C GLU A 604 -35.94 -9.06 36.25
N PHE A 605 -35.02 -10.00 36.52
CA PHE A 605 -33.64 -9.70 36.90
C PHE A 605 -32.87 -8.96 35.79
N ILE A 606 -33.03 -9.39 34.53
CA ILE A 606 -32.36 -8.74 33.39
C ILE A 606 -33.01 -7.38 33.10
N ILE A 607 -34.33 -7.27 33.24
CA ILE A 607 -35.06 -6.01 33.04
C ILE A 607 -34.59 -4.96 34.06
N SER A 608 -34.72 -5.27 35.36
CA SER A 608 -34.33 -4.37 36.45
C SER A 608 -32.84 -4.01 36.44
N SER A 609 -31.95 -4.96 36.09
CA SER A 609 -30.52 -4.70 35.96
C SER A 609 -30.18 -3.72 34.82
N MET A 610 -30.88 -3.82 33.68
CA MET A 610 -30.72 -2.88 32.56
C MET A 610 -31.28 -1.49 32.91
N GLU A 611 -32.39 -1.41 33.62
CA GLU A 611 -32.92 -0.14 34.17
C GLU A 611 -31.95 0.51 35.17
N GLU A 612 -31.25 -0.28 35.99
CA GLU A 612 -30.17 0.24 36.83
C GLU A 612 -28.98 0.70 35.99
N VAL A 613 -28.56 -0.06 34.97
CA VAL A 613 -27.49 0.36 34.03
C VAL A 613 -27.82 1.67 33.32
N ALA A 614 -29.08 1.90 32.94
CA ALA A 614 -29.54 3.17 32.38
C ALA A 614 -29.46 4.33 33.39
N ARG A 615 -29.92 4.11 34.64
CA ARG A 615 -29.80 5.11 35.72
C ARG A 615 -28.35 5.46 36.04
N LEU A 616 -27.44 4.49 36.07
CA LEU A 616 -26.00 4.74 36.25
C LEU A 616 -25.39 5.62 35.14
N ALA A 617 -25.94 5.61 33.92
CA ALA A 617 -25.48 6.49 32.84
C ALA A 617 -25.96 7.95 33.06
N LEU A 618 -27.20 8.13 33.54
CA LEU A 618 -27.74 9.44 33.93
C LEU A 618 -26.98 10.03 35.12
N ASP A 619 -26.77 9.23 36.18
CA ASP A 619 -25.97 9.63 37.34
C ASP A 619 -24.51 9.91 36.96
N GLY A 620 -23.95 9.12 36.03
CA GLY A 620 -22.59 9.32 35.50
C GLY A 620 -22.44 10.63 34.74
N ARG A 621 -23.44 11.02 33.93
CA ARG A 621 -23.50 12.34 33.29
C ARG A 621 -23.49 13.46 34.33
N LYS A 622 -24.29 13.32 35.39
CA LYS A 622 -24.32 14.30 36.49
C LYS A 622 -22.97 14.39 37.20
N ALA A 623 -22.37 13.25 37.56
CA ALA A 623 -21.06 13.20 38.20
C ALA A 623 -19.94 13.84 37.36
N LEU A 624 -20.00 13.72 36.02
CA LEU A 624 -19.08 14.41 35.09
C LEU A 624 -19.29 15.94 35.08
N LEU A 625 -20.55 16.39 35.00
CA LEU A 625 -20.89 17.82 35.02
C LEU A 625 -20.50 18.48 36.36
N ASP A 626 -20.74 17.79 37.47
CA ASP A 626 -20.38 18.20 38.83
C ASP A 626 -18.87 18.01 39.13
N LYS A 627 -18.09 17.44 38.18
CA LYS A 627 -16.67 17.04 38.33
C LYS A 627 -16.38 16.14 39.54
N ASN A 628 -17.38 15.37 39.98
CA ASN A 628 -17.30 14.45 41.11
C ASN A 628 -16.74 13.09 40.66
N TYR A 629 -15.43 13.02 40.45
CA TYR A 629 -14.76 11.82 39.94
C TYR A 629 -14.76 10.64 40.93
N ARG A 630 -14.98 10.88 42.22
CA ARG A 630 -15.15 9.80 43.22
C ARG A 630 -16.50 9.10 43.06
N GLU A 631 -17.57 9.87 42.81
CA GLU A 631 -18.86 9.29 42.48
C GLU A 631 -18.83 8.60 41.10
N LEU A 632 -18.17 9.20 40.10
CA LEU A 632 -17.96 8.56 38.80
C LEU A 632 -17.24 7.20 38.95
N ALA A 633 -16.21 7.12 39.79
CA ALA A 633 -15.50 5.87 40.09
C ALA A 633 -16.43 4.81 40.74
N ARG A 634 -17.28 5.22 41.69
CA ARG A 634 -18.30 4.35 42.31
C ARG A 634 -19.28 3.80 41.25
N LEU A 635 -19.79 4.67 40.39
CA LEU A 635 -20.73 4.33 39.32
C LEU A 635 -20.09 3.42 38.25
N MET A 636 -18.82 3.66 37.88
CA MET A 636 -18.05 2.79 36.97
C MET A 636 -17.93 1.36 37.51
N ASN A 637 -17.57 1.21 38.80
CA ASN A 637 -17.47 -0.11 39.41
C ASN A 637 -18.84 -0.81 39.47
N ARG A 638 -19.89 -0.13 39.94
CA ARG A 638 -21.25 -0.72 39.99
C ARG A 638 -21.76 -1.13 38.59
N ASN A 639 -21.43 -0.37 37.55
CA ASN A 639 -21.76 -0.70 36.17
C ASN A 639 -21.06 -1.97 35.68
N PHE A 640 -19.80 -2.19 36.06
CA PHE A 640 -19.11 -3.46 35.80
C PHE A 640 -19.75 -4.62 36.57
N ASP A 641 -20.08 -4.44 37.85
CA ASP A 641 -20.65 -5.51 38.69
C ASP A 641 -22.00 -6.00 38.16
N LEU A 642 -22.89 -5.08 37.76
CA LEU A 642 -24.15 -5.42 37.09
C LEU A 642 -23.93 -6.16 35.77
N ARG A 643 -22.96 -5.74 34.96
CA ARG A 643 -22.60 -6.47 33.74
C ARG A 643 -22.09 -7.87 34.07
N ARG A 644 -21.25 -8.04 35.10
CA ARG A 644 -20.79 -9.36 35.57
C ARG A 644 -21.94 -10.28 35.97
N GLN A 645 -22.94 -9.75 36.66
CA GLN A 645 -24.13 -10.51 37.07
C GLN A 645 -25.07 -10.84 35.89
N MET A 646 -25.25 -9.93 34.92
CA MET A 646 -26.10 -10.19 33.74
C MET A 646 -25.47 -11.15 32.73
N PHE A 647 -24.19 -10.93 32.40
CA PHE A 647 -23.49 -11.66 31.34
C PHE A 647 -22.85 -12.96 31.84
N GLY A 648 -22.37 -13.01 33.08
CA GLY A 648 -21.63 -14.14 33.64
C GLY A 648 -20.13 -14.11 33.30
N ASP A 649 -19.34 -14.82 34.11
CA ASP A 649 -17.88 -14.78 34.05
C ASP A 649 -17.32 -15.41 32.76
N ASP A 650 -17.95 -16.47 32.25
CA ASP A 650 -17.58 -17.12 30.97
C ASP A 650 -17.71 -16.16 29.78
N VAL A 651 -18.73 -15.28 29.82
CA VAL A 651 -18.99 -14.33 28.74
C VAL A 651 -18.03 -13.15 28.77
N ILE A 652 -17.64 -12.76 29.98
CA ILE A 652 -16.71 -11.65 30.19
C ILE A 652 -15.26 -12.09 29.94
N GLY A 653 -14.91 -13.33 30.29
CA GLY A 653 -13.56 -13.87 30.18
C GLY A 653 -12.68 -13.57 31.40
N THR A 654 -11.87 -14.55 31.78
CA THR A 654 -11.03 -14.50 32.99
C THR A 654 -9.94 -13.43 32.94
N VAL A 655 -9.34 -13.17 31.76
CA VAL A 655 -8.34 -12.11 31.55
C VAL A 655 -8.92 -10.73 31.86
N ASN A 656 -10.13 -10.49 31.34
CA ASN A 656 -10.92 -9.28 31.50
C ASN A 656 -11.31 -9.01 32.96
N ILE A 657 -11.71 -10.06 33.70
CA ILE A 657 -11.97 -9.97 35.15
C ILE A 657 -10.68 -9.63 35.91
N LYS A 658 -9.56 -10.31 35.61
CA LYS A 658 -8.26 -10.06 36.26
C LYS A 658 -7.78 -8.61 36.10
N MET A 659 -7.97 -7.99 34.93
CA MET A 659 -7.60 -6.58 34.73
C MET A 659 -8.42 -5.62 35.60
N VAL A 660 -9.72 -5.87 35.79
CA VAL A 660 -10.56 -5.06 36.70
C VAL A 660 -10.23 -5.31 38.18
N GLU A 661 -9.94 -6.57 38.55
CA GLU A 661 -9.53 -6.92 39.91
C GLU A 661 -8.14 -6.32 40.25
N ALA A 662 -7.20 -6.32 39.31
CA ALA A 662 -5.92 -5.62 39.42
C ALA A 662 -6.11 -4.12 39.67
N ALA A 663 -6.97 -3.45 38.89
CA ALA A 663 -7.26 -2.04 39.09
C ALA A 663 -7.92 -1.74 40.45
N ARG A 664 -8.90 -2.57 40.86
CA ARG A 664 -9.58 -2.42 42.15
C ARG A 664 -8.65 -2.64 43.34
N SER A 665 -7.61 -3.47 43.21
CA SER A 665 -6.65 -3.73 44.29
C SER A 665 -5.88 -2.48 44.75
N VAL A 666 -5.74 -1.47 43.88
CA VAL A 666 -5.11 -0.18 44.18
C VAL A 666 -6.11 0.96 44.40
N GLY A 667 -7.40 0.63 44.54
CA GLY A 667 -8.49 1.60 44.72
C GLY A 667 -8.96 2.30 43.44
N ALA A 668 -8.42 1.95 42.26
CA ALA A 668 -8.92 2.47 41.01
C ALA A 668 -10.27 1.82 40.64
N ALA A 669 -11.14 2.57 39.96
CA ALA A 669 -12.35 2.01 39.38
C ALA A 669 -12.10 1.57 37.94
N ALA A 670 -12.64 0.42 37.54
CA ALA A 670 -12.47 -0.08 36.18
C ALA A 670 -13.72 -0.75 35.61
N LYS A 671 -13.90 -0.66 34.29
CA LYS A 671 -14.99 -1.29 33.53
C LYS A 671 -14.58 -1.58 32.09
N PHE A 672 -15.40 -2.36 31.36
CA PHE A 672 -15.16 -2.66 29.95
C PHE A 672 -15.26 -1.46 29.01
N THR A 673 -14.40 -1.48 27.99
CA THR A 673 -14.47 -0.63 26.80
C THR A 673 -15.33 -1.24 25.69
N GLY A 674 -15.64 -2.54 25.75
CA GLY A 674 -16.39 -3.27 24.73
C GLY A 674 -16.05 -4.76 24.79
N SER A 675 -16.08 -5.45 23.64
CA SER A 675 -15.68 -6.86 23.49
C SER A 675 -14.17 -7.09 23.31
N GLY A 676 -13.38 -6.03 23.16
CA GLY A 676 -12.00 -6.09 22.62
C GLY A 676 -10.85 -6.41 23.60
N GLY A 677 -11.06 -7.21 24.65
CA GLY A 677 -9.95 -7.68 25.51
C GLY A 677 -9.19 -6.58 26.28
N ALA A 678 -9.84 -5.47 26.59
CA ALA A 678 -9.28 -4.33 27.31
C ALA A 678 -10.30 -3.70 28.27
N VAL A 679 -9.82 -2.98 29.28
CA VAL A 679 -10.65 -2.26 30.27
C VAL A 679 -10.17 -0.82 30.44
N VAL A 680 -11.10 0.07 30.76
CA VAL A 680 -10.81 1.47 31.11
C VAL A 680 -10.81 1.62 32.63
N ALA A 681 -9.78 2.27 33.15
CA ALA A 681 -9.57 2.54 34.56
C ALA A 681 -9.52 4.06 34.86
N LEU A 682 -10.05 4.42 36.02
CA LEU A 682 -10.07 5.75 36.62
C LEU A 682 -9.39 5.68 37.99
N CYS A 683 -8.35 6.49 38.18
CA CYS A 683 -7.63 6.66 39.44
C CYS A 683 -8.11 7.94 40.15
N PRO A 684 -9.14 7.88 41.02
CA PRO A 684 -9.68 9.08 41.68
C PRO A 684 -8.71 9.80 42.63
N ASP A 685 -7.63 9.14 43.06
CA ASP A 685 -6.62 9.70 43.96
C ASP A 685 -5.34 10.17 43.24
N GLY A 686 -5.37 10.23 41.90
CA GLY A 686 -4.35 10.87 41.06
C GLY A 686 -3.10 10.03 40.74
N GLU A 687 -2.03 10.70 40.30
CA GLU A 687 -0.83 10.07 39.71
C GLU A 687 -0.14 9.04 40.63
N ALA A 688 -0.18 9.24 41.96
CA ALA A 688 0.37 8.25 42.90
C ALA A 688 -0.35 6.89 42.84
N GLN A 689 -1.66 6.90 42.57
CA GLN A 689 -2.46 5.70 42.35
C GLN A 689 -2.24 5.11 40.95
N VAL A 690 -1.93 5.95 39.95
CA VAL A 690 -1.54 5.49 38.60
C VAL A 690 -0.24 4.68 38.66
N LEU A 691 0.78 5.15 39.38
CA LEU A 691 2.04 4.41 39.55
C LEU A 691 1.84 3.04 40.24
N LEU A 692 0.91 2.95 41.20
CA LEU A 692 0.52 1.67 41.80
C LEU A 692 -0.23 0.78 40.81
N LEU A 693 -1.14 1.35 40.01
CA LEU A 693 -1.87 0.64 38.97
C LEU A 693 -0.92 0.04 37.92
N GLU A 694 0.01 0.84 37.40
CA GLU A 694 1.03 0.41 36.44
C GLU A 694 1.89 -0.74 36.97
N LYS A 695 2.29 -0.67 38.26
CA LYS A 695 3.04 -1.73 38.91
C LYS A 695 2.23 -3.03 38.98
N VAL A 696 1.03 -2.99 39.57
CA VAL A 696 0.20 -4.20 39.75
C VAL A 696 -0.21 -4.80 38.40
N CYS A 697 -0.50 -3.98 37.40
CA CYS A 697 -0.81 -4.46 36.05
C CYS A 697 0.42 -5.14 35.42
N ARG A 698 1.61 -4.54 35.52
CA ARG A 698 2.86 -5.14 35.02
C ARG A 698 3.18 -6.47 35.69
N ASP A 699 3.05 -6.53 37.02
CA ASP A 699 3.26 -7.75 37.80
C ASP A 699 2.23 -8.85 37.44
N ALA A 700 1.04 -8.47 36.94
CA ALA A 700 0.00 -9.36 36.43
C ALA A 700 0.08 -9.67 34.92
N GLY A 701 1.08 -9.14 34.19
CA GLY A 701 1.27 -9.36 32.75
C GLY A 701 0.43 -8.46 31.84
N PHE A 702 -0.07 -7.32 32.34
CA PHE A 702 -0.86 -6.34 31.60
C PHE A 702 -0.09 -5.04 31.34
N LEU A 703 -0.40 -4.41 30.21
CA LEU A 703 0.09 -3.09 29.84
C LEU A 703 -0.93 -2.02 30.27
N VAL A 704 -0.43 -0.86 30.68
CA VAL A 704 -1.24 0.32 31.04
C VAL A 704 -0.83 1.48 30.14
N GLN A 705 -1.82 2.17 29.57
CA GLN A 705 -1.60 3.30 28.67
C GLN A 705 -2.57 4.43 29.01
N ARG A 706 -2.07 5.65 29.22
CA ARG A 706 -2.94 6.84 29.40
C ARG A 706 -3.74 7.10 28.13
N ILE A 707 -5.06 7.26 28.27
CA ILE A 707 -5.99 7.50 27.17
C ILE A 707 -5.90 8.96 26.74
N GLN A 708 -5.80 9.19 25.43
CA GLN A 708 -5.98 10.49 24.81
C GLN A 708 -7.34 10.50 24.11
N VAL A 709 -8.20 11.46 24.46
CA VAL A 709 -9.55 11.57 23.88
C VAL A 709 -9.52 12.64 22.79
N ALA A 710 -9.80 12.23 21.55
CA ALA A 710 -9.93 13.17 20.44
C ALA A 710 -11.21 14.02 20.60
N PRO A 711 -11.22 15.31 20.19
CA PRO A 711 -12.43 16.11 20.14
C PRO A 711 -13.43 15.54 19.13
N SER A 712 -14.69 15.97 19.22
CA SER A 712 -15.69 15.65 18.19
C SER A 712 -15.26 16.25 16.83
N PRO A 713 -15.34 15.51 15.71
CA PRO A 713 -15.19 16.06 14.36
C PRO A 713 -16.41 16.87 13.90
N LEU A 714 -17.46 16.99 14.73
CA LEU A 714 -18.63 17.82 14.47
C LEU A 714 -18.42 19.22 15.08
N PRO A 715 -18.82 20.31 14.41
CA PRO A 715 -18.74 21.64 14.97
C PRO A 715 -19.68 21.77 16.19
N LEU A 716 -19.11 22.11 17.35
CA LEU A 716 -19.85 22.48 18.55
C LEU A 716 -20.38 23.91 18.38
N THR A 717 -21.66 24.07 18.03
CA THR A 717 -22.35 25.37 18.04
C THR A 717 -23.22 25.50 19.28
N GLU A 718 -22.91 26.47 20.15
CA GLU A 718 -23.81 26.85 21.24
C GLU A 718 -25.08 27.53 20.68
N GLY A 719 -26.25 27.02 21.05
CA GLY A 719 -27.54 27.65 20.75
C GLY A 719 -28.07 27.43 19.32
N ASN A 720 -28.91 26.40 19.17
CA ASN A 720 -29.57 25.95 17.93
C ASN A 720 -28.67 25.28 16.86
N PRO A 721 -29.24 24.38 16.03
CA PRO A 721 -28.44 23.38 15.31
C PRO A 721 -28.04 23.81 13.89
N PRO A 722 -26.94 23.24 13.35
CA PRO A 722 -26.69 23.13 11.93
C PRO A 722 -27.16 21.76 11.40
N PHE A 723 -28.48 21.46 11.52
CA PHE A 723 -29.10 20.20 11.04
C PHE A 723 -30.53 20.37 10.48
#